data_AF-A0A958M653-F1
#
_entry.id   AF-A0A958M653-F1
#
_cell.length_a   1.000
_cell.length_b   1.000
_cell.length_c   1.000
_cell.angle_alpha   90.00
_cell.angle_beta   90.00
_cell.angle_gamma   90.00
#
_symmetry.space_group_name_H-M   'P 1'
#
loop_
_entity.id
_entity.type
_entity.pdbx_description
1 polymer ?
#
loop_
_entity_poly.entity_id
_entity_poly.type
_entity_poly.pdbx_seq_one_letter_code
_entity_poly.pdbx_strand_id
1 'polypeptide(L)'
;MKRLSLYALSVLFLAGGITVAQEQQEQQEPQRKPGHLNTSKFRQMYQEFATPNMFRTAAGAPGPAYYQQQADYVMDVELDDQNQRLYGEETITYHNNAPDDLDYLWVQLDQNVRAKDSKSPLRDGDGVPPADMVGNFAGKYITGPFDGGFRIEHVKDANGKPLSYTINQTMMRINIPEPLKSGEKYSFSIKWWYNIPDHTVNRARSGYEHFPKDGNNAYIIAQFFPRMAVYSDVEGWQNHQFWGSGEFALPFGNYEVNITVPADHVLDGTGELQNRKEVFSKEMMQRYERAKKSYDKPVLIVTQAEAEAAEKSFSKKKKTWKFKATNVRDYAFASSRKFIWDMQAVKIGNKDVMAVSLYPKEGNPLWEEYSTKVVAHTLQSYSAHTFDYPYHKAISVHAKNQGMEYPMICWNYGRPNEKGEYSDQIKYGMFSVIIHEVGHNFFPMIVNSDERQWGWMDEGLDTFMQYMAEQEFGEKYPEAIAPNSKYPSRSGEPSKIVPYMSGDQDFIAPIMSNPENVFQLGPNAYAKPATGLNILRETIMGRALFDHAFKTYAQRWMFKHPTPEDFFRTMEDASAVDLDWFWRAWFYTTDYVDIGVKGVKKYYVSPKPNQRMRDYMARTGATEADLPPLIYMVEEGSEDYEESFKEKSPMENSKNLNDYLMDNFSAAERASMKIPKYF
;
A
#
# COMPACT_ATOMS: atom_id res chain seq x y z
N MET A 1 -48.70 -42.28 -66.73
CA MET A 1 -49.90 -42.72 -66.00
C MET A 1 -49.64 -44.07 -65.36
N LYS A 2 -49.76 -44.10 -64.02
CA LYS A 2 -50.36 -45.18 -63.22
C LYS A 2 -49.82 -46.62 -63.35
N ARG A 3 -49.74 -47.43 -62.30
CA ARG A 3 -49.84 -47.36 -60.82
C ARG A 3 -49.93 -48.84 -60.42
N LEU A 4 -49.73 -49.13 -59.13
CA LEU A 4 -50.20 -50.33 -58.43
C LEU A 4 -49.49 -51.64 -58.74
N SER A 5 -48.46 -51.97 -57.95
CA SER A 5 -48.22 -53.33 -57.45
C SER A 5 -47.06 -53.28 -56.45
N LEU A 6 -47.32 -52.81 -55.23
CA LEU A 6 -46.45 -52.99 -54.04
C LEU A 6 -47.18 -52.50 -52.78
N TYR A 7 -48.40 -53.02 -52.56
CA TYR A 7 -49.17 -52.83 -51.32
C TYR A 7 -50.09 -54.04 -51.16
N ALA A 8 -49.63 -55.13 -50.53
CA ALA A 8 -50.49 -56.14 -49.89
C ALA A 8 -49.69 -57.30 -49.24
N LEU A 9 -48.54 -57.06 -48.58
CA LEU A 9 -47.87 -58.16 -47.84
C LEU A 9 -47.11 -57.72 -46.58
N SER A 10 -47.59 -56.70 -45.87
CA SER A 10 -46.95 -56.20 -44.65
C SER A 10 -47.91 -55.68 -43.57
N VAL A 11 -49.19 -56.11 -43.58
CA VAL A 11 -50.22 -55.65 -42.60
C VAL A 11 -50.85 -56.80 -41.78
N LEU A 12 -50.26 -58.00 -41.76
CA LEU A 12 -50.82 -59.15 -41.02
C LEU A 12 -49.79 -59.88 -40.14
N PHE A 13 -48.99 -59.12 -39.38
CA PHE A 13 -48.26 -59.59 -38.20
C PHE A 13 -48.17 -58.47 -37.15
N LEU A 14 -49.29 -57.80 -36.90
CA LEU A 14 -49.40 -56.63 -36.00
C LEU A 14 -50.33 -56.88 -34.78
N ALA A 15 -50.42 -58.11 -34.30
CA ALA A 15 -51.08 -58.40 -33.02
C ALA A 15 -50.47 -59.66 -32.37
N GLY A 16 -49.63 -59.48 -31.36
CA GLY A 16 -49.13 -60.59 -30.55
C GLY A 16 -47.80 -60.29 -29.87
N GLY A 17 -47.82 -59.43 -28.86
CA GLY A 17 -46.64 -59.15 -28.04
C GLY A 17 -46.79 -57.88 -27.23
N ILE A 18 -47.72 -57.87 -26.27
CA ILE A 18 -47.67 -56.92 -25.16
C ILE A 18 -46.46 -57.35 -24.31
N THR A 19 -45.27 -56.87 -24.65
CA THR A 19 -44.19 -56.76 -23.68
C THR A 19 -44.37 -55.43 -22.99
N VAL A 20 -44.83 -55.50 -21.74
CA VAL A 20 -44.69 -54.42 -20.76
C VAL A 20 -43.20 -54.12 -20.69
N ALA A 21 -42.75 -53.08 -21.38
CA ALA A 21 -41.48 -52.46 -21.08
C ALA A 21 -41.68 -51.78 -19.73
N GLN A 22 -41.35 -52.49 -18.64
CA GLN A 22 -40.95 -51.83 -17.42
C GLN A 22 -39.81 -50.88 -17.79
N GLU A 23 -40.10 -49.59 -17.81
CA GLU A 23 -39.09 -48.57 -17.55
C GLU A 23 -38.55 -48.90 -16.15
N GLN A 24 -37.54 -49.78 -16.09
CA GLN A 24 -36.61 -49.77 -14.97
C GLN A 24 -35.96 -48.40 -15.04
N GLN A 25 -36.47 -47.46 -14.22
CA GLN A 25 -35.60 -46.43 -13.68
C GLN A 25 -34.43 -47.20 -13.10
N GLU A 26 -33.29 -47.21 -13.81
CA GLU A 26 -32.02 -47.46 -13.18
C GLU A 26 -31.96 -46.45 -12.03
N GLN A 27 -32.25 -46.93 -10.82
CA GLN A 27 -31.81 -46.27 -9.61
C GLN A 27 -30.30 -46.22 -9.76
N GLN A 28 -29.77 -45.09 -10.25
CA GLN A 28 -28.36 -44.77 -10.08
C GLN A 28 -28.10 -44.93 -8.60
N GLU A 29 -27.41 -46.00 -8.22
CA GLU A 29 -26.90 -46.14 -6.87
C GLU A 29 -26.20 -44.82 -6.54
N PRO A 30 -26.57 -44.13 -5.45
CA PRO A 30 -25.99 -42.83 -5.15
C PRO A 30 -24.49 -42.99 -5.07
N GLN A 31 -23.80 -42.45 -6.08
CA GLN A 31 -22.36 -42.58 -6.21
C GLN A 31 -21.75 -42.02 -4.92
N ARG A 32 -21.06 -42.88 -4.16
CA ARG A 32 -20.51 -42.49 -2.87
C ARG A 32 -19.54 -41.34 -3.11
N LYS A 33 -19.91 -40.13 -2.68
CA LYS A 33 -19.05 -38.95 -2.84
C LYS A 33 -17.71 -39.23 -2.17
N PRO A 34 -16.58 -38.94 -2.84
CA PRO A 34 -15.28 -39.04 -2.20
C PRO A 34 -15.22 -38.08 -1.00
N GLY A 35 -14.36 -38.42 -0.03
CA GLY A 35 -13.99 -37.47 1.03
C GLY A 35 -13.41 -36.19 0.41
N HIS A 36 -13.72 -35.05 1.01
CA HIS A 36 -13.24 -33.73 0.56
C HIS A 36 -12.87 -32.89 1.79
N LEU A 37 -11.95 -31.94 1.60
CA LEU A 37 -11.60 -30.96 2.63
C LEU A 37 -12.75 -29.96 2.82
N ASN A 38 -12.76 -29.29 3.97
CA ASN A 38 -13.67 -28.18 4.20
C ASN A 38 -13.35 -27.05 3.22
N THR A 39 -14.22 -26.81 2.23
CA THR A 39 -14.08 -25.74 1.26
C THR A 39 -14.88 -24.48 1.62
N SER A 40 -15.46 -24.42 2.83
CA SER A 40 -16.21 -23.25 3.31
C SER A 40 -15.36 -21.98 3.22
N LYS A 41 -15.98 -20.89 2.74
CA LYS A 41 -15.37 -19.55 2.75
C LYS A 41 -15.15 -19.02 4.17
N PHE A 42 -15.88 -19.55 5.15
CA PHE A 42 -15.80 -19.19 6.57
C PHE A 42 -14.91 -20.13 7.38
N ARG A 43 -14.13 -21.00 6.73
CA ARG A 43 -13.16 -21.83 7.46
C ARG A 43 -11.97 -20.98 7.91
N GLN A 44 -11.38 -21.38 9.03
CA GLN A 44 -10.22 -20.69 9.59
C GLN A 44 -9.00 -20.74 8.65
N MET A 45 -8.14 -19.71 8.67
CA MET A 45 -6.97 -19.58 7.79
C MET A 45 -5.71 -20.32 8.27
N TYR A 46 -5.82 -21.21 9.26
CA TYR A 46 -4.68 -21.94 9.84
C TYR A 46 -3.89 -22.81 8.85
N GLN A 47 -4.44 -23.10 7.66
CA GLN A 47 -3.72 -23.83 6.59
C GLN A 47 -2.95 -22.90 5.66
N GLU A 48 -3.34 -21.63 5.60
CA GLU A 48 -2.72 -20.60 4.78
C GLU A 48 -1.62 -19.85 5.54
N PHE A 49 -1.73 -19.76 6.87
CA PHE A 49 -0.77 -19.02 7.71
C PHE A 49 0.36 -19.91 8.24
N ALA A 50 1.54 -19.30 8.40
CA ALA A 50 2.63 -19.88 9.16
C ALA A 50 2.22 -20.14 10.62
N THR A 51 2.77 -21.21 11.21
CA THR A 51 2.54 -21.52 12.63
C THR A 51 3.28 -20.51 13.51
N PRO A 52 2.61 -19.88 14.50
CA PRO A 52 3.26 -19.00 15.45
C PRO A 52 4.44 -19.66 16.17
N ASN A 53 5.48 -18.89 16.47
CA ASN A 53 6.72 -19.36 17.05
C ASN A 53 7.31 -18.33 18.04
N MET A 54 8.56 -18.54 18.48
CA MET A 54 9.22 -17.64 19.44
C MET A 54 9.63 -16.27 18.86
N PHE A 55 9.70 -16.15 17.53
CA PHE A 55 9.99 -14.91 16.80
C PHE A 55 8.72 -14.13 16.49
N ARG A 56 7.60 -14.81 16.21
CA ARG A 56 6.31 -14.20 15.86
C ARG A 56 5.15 -14.89 16.58
N THR A 57 4.41 -14.13 17.39
CA THR A 57 3.36 -14.67 18.27
C THR A 57 2.03 -14.87 17.55
N ALA A 58 1.14 -15.68 18.13
CA ALA A 58 -0.20 -15.90 17.60
C ALA A 58 -1.06 -14.64 17.56
N ALA A 59 -0.74 -13.64 18.38
CA ALA A 59 -1.39 -12.33 18.41
C ALA A 59 -0.96 -11.41 17.25
N GLY A 60 0.01 -11.81 16.42
CA GLY A 60 0.59 -10.95 15.38
C GLY A 60 1.57 -9.91 15.91
N ALA A 61 2.11 -10.12 17.12
CA ALA A 61 3.16 -9.29 17.71
C ALA A 61 4.54 -9.98 17.59
N PRO A 62 5.63 -9.20 17.56
CA PRO A 62 6.98 -9.74 17.72
C PRO A 62 7.08 -10.61 18.99
N GLY A 63 7.67 -11.79 18.86
CA GLY A 63 7.87 -12.74 19.96
C GLY A 63 9.08 -12.42 20.83
N PRO A 64 9.24 -13.13 21.96
CA PRO A 64 10.31 -12.88 22.92
C PRO A 64 11.73 -13.10 22.36
N ALA A 65 11.87 -13.81 21.23
CA ALA A 65 13.15 -14.01 20.56
C ALA A 65 13.25 -13.32 19.19
N TYR A 66 12.30 -12.43 18.86
CA TYR A 66 12.36 -11.64 17.64
C TYR A 66 13.70 -10.92 17.52
N TYR A 67 14.34 -11.03 16.35
CA TYR A 67 15.56 -10.31 16.02
C TYR A 67 15.38 -9.58 14.70
N GLN A 68 16.23 -8.59 14.47
CA GLN A 68 16.43 -7.98 13.16
C GLN A 68 17.85 -7.47 13.06
N GLN A 69 18.36 -7.42 11.84
CA GLN A 69 19.74 -6.99 11.59
C GLN A 69 19.86 -5.47 11.65
N GLN A 70 21.07 -4.99 11.87
CA GLN A 70 21.42 -3.57 11.80
C GLN A 70 22.59 -3.36 10.83
N ALA A 71 22.51 -2.30 10.03
CA ALA A 71 23.60 -1.88 9.14
C ALA A 71 23.89 -0.38 9.30
N ASP A 72 25.03 -0.04 9.90
CA ASP A 72 25.45 1.37 10.04
C ASP A 72 26.33 1.79 8.87
N TYR A 73 26.19 3.05 8.44
CA TYR A 73 26.90 3.63 7.30
C TYR A 73 27.63 4.92 7.69
N VAL A 74 28.88 5.03 7.25
CA VAL A 74 29.61 6.29 7.18
C VAL A 74 29.95 6.55 5.73
N MET A 75 29.46 7.65 5.15
CA MET A 75 29.54 7.92 3.71
C MET A 75 30.14 9.28 3.40
N ASP A 76 31.06 9.31 2.45
CA ASP A 76 31.53 10.51 1.77
C ASP A 76 31.05 10.50 0.32
N VAL A 77 30.19 11.46 -0.04
CA VAL A 77 29.52 11.55 -1.33
C VAL A 77 29.89 12.86 -2.02
N GLU A 78 30.17 12.81 -3.32
CA GLU A 78 30.40 13.99 -4.15
C GLU A 78 29.48 14.00 -5.37
N LEU A 79 28.71 15.09 -5.53
CA LEU A 79 27.93 15.38 -6.72
C LEU A 79 28.74 16.23 -7.70
N ASP A 80 29.05 15.64 -8.85
CA ASP A 80 29.63 16.33 -9.99
C ASP A 80 28.51 16.86 -10.90
N ASP A 81 28.09 18.10 -10.64
CA ASP A 81 27.03 18.77 -11.41
C ASP A 81 27.42 19.01 -12.87
N GLN A 82 28.72 19.10 -13.19
CA GLN A 82 29.15 19.35 -14.56
C GLN A 82 28.96 18.12 -15.45
N ASN A 83 29.29 16.93 -14.92
CA ASN A 83 29.24 15.67 -15.64
C ASN A 83 28.03 14.79 -15.26
N GLN A 84 27.13 15.29 -14.41
CA GLN A 84 25.98 14.58 -13.84
C GLN A 84 26.38 13.19 -13.31
N ARG A 85 27.37 13.16 -12.42
CA ARG A 85 27.92 11.93 -11.84
C ARG A 85 27.91 12.00 -10.32
N LEU A 86 27.67 10.85 -9.70
CA LEU A 86 27.81 10.69 -8.26
C LEU A 86 28.99 9.77 -7.93
N TYR A 87 29.83 10.22 -7.01
CA TYR A 87 30.91 9.44 -6.43
C TYR A 87 30.60 9.17 -4.95
N GLY A 88 30.94 7.97 -4.48
CA GLY A 88 30.78 7.63 -3.08
C GLY A 88 31.85 6.66 -2.58
N GLU A 89 32.25 6.86 -1.34
CA GLU A 89 32.97 5.86 -0.56
C GLU A 89 32.23 5.69 0.77
N GLU A 90 31.85 4.46 1.07
CA GLU A 90 31.09 4.13 2.28
C GLU A 90 31.82 3.08 3.10
N THR A 91 31.75 3.22 4.41
CA THR A 91 32.09 2.17 5.38
C THR A 91 30.79 1.66 5.98
N ILE A 92 30.56 0.35 5.85
CA ILE A 92 29.38 -0.35 6.36
C ILE A 92 29.82 -1.16 7.58
N THR A 93 29.08 -1.05 8.68
CA THR A 93 29.19 -1.95 9.84
C THR A 93 27.91 -2.75 9.98
N TYR A 94 27.98 -4.04 9.69
CA TYR A 94 26.86 -4.97 9.80
C TYR A 94 26.89 -5.68 11.15
N HIS A 95 25.77 -5.68 11.86
CA HIS A 95 25.62 -6.37 13.14
C HIS A 95 24.76 -7.61 12.94
N ASN A 96 25.30 -8.79 13.28
CA ASN A 96 24.56 -10.04 13.20
C ASN A 96 23.79 -10.28 14.50
N ASN A 97 22.51 -9.95 14.51
CA ASN A 97 21.59 -10.21 15.61
C ASN A 97 20.82 -11.54 15.46
N ALA A 98 21.04 -12.28 14.36
CA ALA A 98 20.43 -13.60 14.17
C ALA A 98 21.06 -14.63 15.13
N PRO A 99 20.34 -15.72 15.45
CA PRO A 99 20.94 -16.86 16.15
C PRO A 99 21.92 -17.65 15.27
N ASP A 100 21.93 -17.40 13.96
CA ASP A 100 22.76 -18.10 12.98
C ASP A 100 24.10 -17.41 12.74
N ASP A 101 25.14 -18.20 12.44
CA ASP A 101 26.42 -17.70 11.94
C ASP A 101 26.31 -17.42 10.43
N LEU A 102 26.88 -16.30 9.95
CA LEU A 102 26.78 -15.88 8.55
C LEU A 102 28.13 -16.01 7.84
N ASP A 103 28.23 -16.87 6.82
CA ASP A 103 29.48 -17.10 6.07
C ASP A 103 29.78 -16.02 5.00
N TYR A 104 28.78 -15.20 4.67
CA TYR A 104 28.87 -14.17 3.64
C TYR A 104 27.82 -13.09 3.87
N LEU A 105 28.02 -11.93 3.23
CA LEU A 105 27.11 -10.80 3.30
C LEU A 105 26.56 -10.47 1.91
N TRP A 106 25.26 -10.14 1.84
CA TRP A 106 24.62 -9.67 0.60
C TRP A 106 24.40 -8.16 0.62
N VAL A 107 24.73 -7.52 -0.50
CA VAL A 107 24.57 -6.09 -0.75
C VAL A 107 23.75 -5.89 -2.02
N GLN A 108 22.72 -5.06 -1.96
CA GLN A 108 21.88 -4.62 -3.07
C GLN A 108 22.61 -3.53 -3.87
N LEU A 109 22.60 -3.67 -5.19
CA LEU A 109 23.22 -2.80 -6.18
C LEU A 109 22.16 -2.30 -7.17
N ASP A 110 21.10 -1.66 -6.68
CA ASP A 110 19.88 -1.40 -7.46
C ASP A 110 20.09 -0.49 -8.67
N GLN A 111 21.12 0.37 -8.66
CA GLN A 111 21.50 1.13 -9.86
C GLN A 111 21.87 0.23 -11.04
N ASN A 112 22.29 -1.03 -10.80
CA ASN A 112 22.64 -1.97 -11.86
C ASN A 112 21.46 -2.39 -12.73
N VAL A 113 20.21 -2.11 -12.31
CA VAL A 113 19.03 -2.25 -13.18
C VAL A 113 19.17 -1.40 -14.46
N ARG A 114 19.98 -0.34 -14.41
CA ARG A 114 20.29 0.61 -15.50
C ARG A 114 21.64 0.34 -16.18
N ALA A 115 22.33 -0.73 -15.81
CA ALA A 115 23.59 -1.08 -16.48
C ALA A 115 23.32 -1.40 -17.95
N LYS A 116 24.30 -1.13 -18.82
CA LYS A 116 24.18 -1.38 -20.27
C LYS A 116 23.88 -2.84 -20.62
N ASP A 117 24.34 -3.77 -19.78
CA ASP A 117 24.16 -5.21 -19.87
C ASP A 117 23.02 -5.74 -18.97
N SER A 118 22.21 -4.84 -18.41
CA SER A 118 21.05 -5.20 -17.59
C SER A 118 20.08 -6.11 -18.34
N LYS A 119 19.59 -7.12 -17.63
CA LYS A 119 18.59 -8.06 -18.12
C LYS A 119 17.16 -7.58 -17.85
N SER A 120 16.98 -6.55 -17.03
CA SER A 120 15.66 -6.08 -16.60
C SER A 120 14.72 -5.66 -17.72
N PRO A 121 15.20 -5.00 -18.80
CA PRO A 121 14.36 -4.72 -19.95
C PRO A 121 13.81 -5.96 -20.67
N LEU A 122 14.31 -7.17 -20.39
CA LEU A 122 13.84 -8.43 -20.99
C LEU A 122 12.72 -9.10 -20.19
N ARG A 123 12.41 -8.63 -18.97
CA ARG A 123 11.35 -9.20 -18.12
C ARG A 123 9.99 -9.07 -18.80
N ASP A 124 9.67 -7.84 -19.19
CA ASP A 124 8.42 -7.53 -19.86
C ASP A 124 8.69 -7.54 -21.36
N GLY A 125 8.19 -8.58 -22.04
CA GLY A 125 8.31 -8.67 -23.49
C GLY A 125 7.62 -7.47 -24.14
N ASP A 126 8.40 -6.57 -24.72
CA ASP A 126 7.86 -5.39 -25.39
C ASP A 126 7.19 -5.79 -26.71
N GLY A 127 5.87 -5.68 -26.75
CA GLY A 127 5.15 -5.60 -28.02
C GLY A 127 5.49 -4.31 -28.76
N VAL A 128 5.36 -4.29 -30.09
CA VAL A 128 5.44 -3.05 -30.86
C VAL A 128 4.09 -2.32 -30.74
N PRO A 129 4.01 -1.16 -30.07
CA PRO A 129 2.76 -0.42 -29.98
C PRO A 129 2.35 0.10 -31.37
N PRO A 130 1.04 0.32 -31.62
CA PRO A 130 0.57 0.84 -32.92
C PRO A 130 1.11 2.24 -33.24
N ALA A 131 1.50 3.01 -32.23
CA ALA A 131 2.19 4.29 -32.35
C ALA A 131 3.02 4.56 -31.08
N ASP A 132 4.06 5.37 -31.20
CA ASP A 132 4.90 5.81 -30.08
C ASP A 132 5.24 7.30 -30.21
N MET A 133 5.54 7.96 -29.10
CA MET A 133 6.03 9.33 -29.13
C MET A 133 7.44 9.34 -29.73
N VAL A 134 7.74 10.35 -30.56
CA VAL A 134 9.04 10.46 -31.27
C VAL A 134 10.23 10.33 -30.32
N GLY A 135 10.18 10.96 -29.14
CA GLY A 135 11.23 10.89 -28.13
C GLY A 135 11.41 9.49 -27.55
N ASN A 136 10.32 8.78 -27.22
CA ASN A 136 10.36 7.41 -26.72
C ASN A 136 10.89 6.45 -27.78
N PHE A 137 10.41 6.58 -29.03
CA PHE A 137 10.87 5.75 -30.14
C PHE A 137 12.36 5.93 -30.39
N ALA A 138 12.84 7.18 -30.43
CA ALA A 138 14.25 7.48 -30.56
C ALA A 138 15.04 6.90 -29.38
N GLY A 139 14.55 7.08 -28.15
CA GLY A 139 15.13 6.52 -26.92
C GLY A 139 15.31 4.99 -26.98
N LYS A 140 14.28 4.29 -27.46
CA LYS A 140 14.20 2.83 -27.48
C LYS A 140 14.94 2.18 -28.64
N TYR A 141 14.88 2.77 -29.83
CA TYR A 141 15.33 2.12 -31.08
C TYR A 141 16.50 2.81 -31.78
N ILE A 142 16.81 4.08 -31.44
CA ILE A 142 17.82 4.87 -32.16
C ILE A 142 19.02 5.20 -31.26
N THR A 143 18.78 5.65 -30.03
CA THR A 143 19.84 6.00 -29.09
C THR A 143 20.39 4.77 -28.40
N GLY A 144 21.69 4.77 -28.09
CA GLY A 144 22.29 3.70 -27.29
C GLY A 144 21.76 3.69 -25.85
N PRO A 145 21.86 2.55 -25.14
CA PRO A 145 21.44 2.45 -23.75
C PRO A 145 22.23 3.42 -22.87
N PHE A 146 21.54 3.98 -21.87
CA PHE A 146 22.16 4.80 -20.84
C PHE A 146 23.27 4.02 -20.12
N ASP A 147 24.39 4.70 -19.83
CA ASP A 147 25.51 4.10 -19.11
C ASP A 147 25.33 4.23 -17.59
N GLY A 148 24.36 3.48 -17.06
CA GLY A 148 24.06 3.40 -15.64
C GLY A 148 24.77 2.26 -14.93
N GLY A 149 24.33 1.97 -13.70
CA GLY A 149 24.92 0.93 -12.86
C GLY A 149 26.11 1.40 -12.04
N PHE A 150 26.30 0.77 -10.89
CA PHE A 150 27.45 1.00 -10.03
C PHE A 150 28.74 0.57 -10.73
N ARG A 151 29.74 1.44 -10.69
CA ARG A 151 31.12 1.13 -11.02
C ARG A 151 31.88 0.95 -9.71
N ILE A 152 31.96 -0.30 -9.25
CA ILE A 152 32.69 -0.65 -8.02
C ILE A 152 34.19 -0.55 -8.30
N GLU A 153 34.86 0.35 -7.59
CA GLU A 153 36.32 0.52 -7.68
C GLU A 153 37.05 -0.48 -6.76
N HIS A 154 36.55 -0.67 -5.53
CA HIS A 154 37.06 -1.68 -4.62
C HIS A 154 36.08 -2.00 -3.48
N VAL A 155 36.28 -3.18 -2.88
CA VAL A 155 35.71 -3.60 -1.61
C VAL A 155 36.86 -3.99 -0.68
N LYS A 156 36.93 -3.43 0.53
CA LYS A 156 38.02 -3.67 1.49
C LYS A 156 37.50 -3.98 2.88
N ASP A 157 38.24 -4.77 3.65
CA ASP A 157 37.97 -4.94 5.09
C ASP A 157 38.39 -3.71 5.91
N ALA A 158 38.10 -3.72 7.21
CA ALA A 158 38.46 -2.66 8.14
C ALA A 158 39.98 -2.36 8.22
N ASN A 159 40.85 -3.29 7.80
CA ASN A 159 42.30 -3.11 7.77
C ASN A 159 42.79 -2.63 6.39
N GLY A 160 41.88 -2.37 5.44
CA GLY A 160 42.18 -1.93 4.08
C GLY A 160 42.59 -3.05 3.12
N LYS A 161 42.47 -4.33 3.52
CA LYS A 161 42.77 -5.47 2.65
C LYS A 161 41.61 -5.72 1.68
N PRO A 162 41.88 -6.00 0.39
CA PRO A 162 40.83 -6.34 -0.56
C PRO A 162 40.00 -7.56 -0.14
N LEU A 163 38.67 -7.47 -0.27
CA LEU A 163 37.74 -8.58 -0.08
C LEU A 163 37.31 -9.16 -1.43
N SER A 164 37.13 -10.48 -1.46
CA SER A 164 36.56 -11.17 -2.63
C SER A 164 35.04 -10.98 -2.66
N TYR A 165 34.49 -10.67 -3.82
CA TYR A 165 33.05 -10.54 -4.02
C TYR A 165 32.62 -11.07 -5.39
N THR A 166 31.32 -11.28 -5.54
CA THR A 166 30.69 -11.66 -6.81
C THR A 166 29.46 -10.80 -7.02
N ILE A 167 29.41 -10.07 -8.13
CA ILE A 167 28.23 -9.33 -8.56
C ILE A 167 27.40 -10.24 -9.47
N ASN A 168 26.16 -10.47 -9.07
CA ASN A 168 25.14 -11.12 -9.87
C ASN A 168 24.01 -10.10 -10.11
N GLN A 169 24.10 -9.40 -11.25
CA GLN A 169 23.18 -8.32 -11.64
C GLN A 169 23.04 -7.24 -10.54
N THR A 170 21.87 -7.17 -9.88
CA THR A 170 21.53 -6.18 -8.85
C THR A 170 21.91 -6.60 -7.44
N MET A 171 22.61 -7.73 -7.28
CA MET A 171 23.05 -8.23 -5.99
C MET A 171 24.56 -8.49 -6.00
N MET A 172 25.22 -8.23 -4.87
CA MET A 172 26.63 -8.51 -4.64
C MET A 172 26.81 -9.35 -3.38
N ARG A 173 27.46 -10.51 -3.52
CA ARG A 173 27.88 -11.34 -2.39
C ARG A 173 29.31 -10.98 -2.02
N ILE A 174 29.55 -10.59 -0.78
CA ILE A 174 30.87 -10.39 -0.20
C ILE A 174 31.25 -11.66 0.56
N ASN A 175 32.38 -12.26 0.19
CA ASN A 175 32.93 -13.41 0.90
C ASN A 175 33.77 -12.88 2.08
N ILE A 176 33.32 -13.10 3.31
CA ILE A 176 34.07 -12.71 4.50
C ILE A 176 35.06 -13.83 4.89
N PRO A 177 36.23 -13.51 5.47
CA PRO A 177 37.27 -14.51 5.72
C PRO A 177 36.89 -15.57 6.77
N GLU A 178 36.11 -15.17 7.76
CA GLU A 178 35.63 -16.00 8.85
C GLU A 178 34.12 -15.77 9.02
N PRO A 179 33.34 -16.80 9.38
CA PRO A 179 31.90 -16.65 9.62
C PRO A 179 31.62 -15.60 10.69
N LEU A 180 30.66 -14.72 10.42
CA LEU A 180 30.22 -13.68 11.35
C LEU A 180 29.26 -14.31 12.36
N LYS A 181 29.71 -14.48 13.61
CA LYS A 181 28.91 -15.21 14.60
C LYS A 181 27.74 -14.40 15.13
N SER A 182 26.78 -15.08 15.74
CA SER A 182 25.69 -14.44 16.47
C SER A 182 26.21 -13.42 17.49
N GLY A 183 25.71 -12.19 17.43
CA GLY A 183 26.09 -11.06 18.28
C GLY A 183 27.37 -10.32 17.86
N GLU A 184 28.09 -10.80 16.84
CA GLU A 184 29.28 -10.13 16.31
C GLU A 184 28.92 -9.06 15.25
N LYS A 185 29.92 -8.24 14.91
CA LYS A 185 29.81 -7.23 13.84
C LYS A 185 30.98 -7.32 12.88
N TYR A 186 30.73 -6.96 11.62
CA TYR A 186 31.75 -6.92 10.57
C TYR A 186 31.73 -5.56 9.87
N SER A 187 32.92 -4.96 9.69
CA SER A 187 33.08 -3.66 9.02
C SER A 187 33.90 -3.80 7.75
N PHE A 188 33.43 -3.18 6.67
CA PHE A 188 34.08 -3.16 5.36
C PHE A 188 33.72 -1.86 4.62
N SER A 189 34.49 -1.51 3.59
CA SER A 189 34.23 -0.34 2.76
C SER A 189 33.99 -0.70 1.29
N ILE A 190 33.15 0.08 0.63
CA ILE A 190 32.91 0.01 -0.81
C ILE A 190 33.14 1.41 -1.41
N LYS A 191 33.94 1.48 -2.46
CA LYS A 191 34.10 2.69 -3.26
C LYS A 191 33.47 2.52 -4.63
N TRP A 192 32.68 3.50 -5.05
CA TRP A 192 31.86 3.40 -6.25
C TRP A 192 31.61 4.76 -6.91
N TRP A 193 31.18 4.72 -8.17
CA TRP A 193 30.59 5.87 -8.87
C TRP A 193 29.53 5.40 -9.87
N TYR A 194 28.63 6.29 -10.29
CA TYR A 194 27.70 6.04 -11.40
C TYR A 194 27.25 7.34 -12.07
N ASN A 195 26.82 7.28 -13.33
CA ASN A 195 26.23 8.43 -14.03
C ASN A 195 24.76 8.58 -13.61
N ILE A 196 24.36 9.79 -13.24
CA ILE A 196 23.01 10.09 -12.77
C ILE A 196 22.09 10.14 -13.99
N PRO A 197 20.94 9.44 -14.01
CA PRO A 197 20.01 9.50 -15.13
C PRO A 197 19.17 10.79 -15.10
N ASP A 198 18.73 11.26 -16.27
CA ASP A 198 17.64 12.24 -16.35
C ASP A 198 16.32 11.53 -16.04
N HIS A 199 15.75 11.82 -14.87
CA HIS A 199 14.55 11.11 -14.43
C HIS A 199 13.31 11.50 -15.23
N THR A 200 13.31 12.66 -15.89
CA THR A 200 12.18 13.14 -16.70
C THR A 200 12.08 12.46 -18.06
N VAL A 201 13.20 11.93 -18.55
CA VAL A 201 13.28 11.15 -19.80
C VAL A 201 13.14 9.66 -19.51
N ASN A 202 13.89 9.15 -18.53
CA ASN A 202 14.02 7.71 -18.29
C ASN A 202 13.01 7.16 -17.26
N ARG A 203 12.15 8.01 -16.69
CA ARG A 203 11.25 7.69 -15.57
C ARG A 203 11.97 6.99 -14.41
N ALA A 204 13.22 7.36 -14.15
CA ALA A 204 14.01 6.78 -13.08
C ALA A 204 13.49 7.26 -11.70
N ARG A 205 13.51 6.38 -10.69
CA ARG A 205 13.11 6.70 -9.30
C ARG A 205 14.06 7.69 -8.59
N SER A 206 15.22 7.95 -9.18
CA SER A 206 16.30 8.82 -8.71
C SER A 206 16.98 9.43 -9.92
N GLY A 207 17.40 10.69 -9.87
CA GLY A 207 18.05 11.34 -11.00
C GLY A 207 18.11 12.86 -10.92
N TYR A 208 18.28 13.49 -12.08
CA TYR A 208 18.18 14.93 -12.24
C TYR A 208 17.11 15.33 -13.26
N GLU A 209 16.56 16.53 -13.09
CA GLU A 209 15.82 17.23 -14.13
C GLU A 209 16.69 18.35 -14.70
N HIS A 210 16.83 18.38 -16.02
CA HIS A 210 17.49 19.48 -16.72
C HIS A 210 16.50 20.61 -17.07
N PHE A 211 16.90 21.86 -16.87
CA PHE A 211 16.14 23.07 -17.22
C PHE A 211 16.79 23.76 -18.43
N PRO A 212 16.31 23.52 -19.67
CA PRO A 212 17.00 24.00 -20.88
C PRO A 212 17.06 25.53 -21.01
N LYS A 213 16.14 26.25 -20.37
CA LYS A 213 16.05 27.72 -20.43
C LYS A 213 17.24 28.42 -19.76
N ASP A 214 17.81 27.79 -18.74
CA ASP A 214 18.88 28.38 -17.92
C ASP A 214 20.08 27.44 -17.71
N GLY A 215 19.99 26.20 -18.19
CA GLY A 215 21.06 25.19 -18.14
C GLY A 215 21.25 24.56 -16.76
N ASN A 216 20.34 24.78 -15.81
CA ASN A 216 20.46 24.24 -14.45
C ASN A 216 19.88 22.83 -14.33
N ASN A 217 20.27 22.16 -13.24
CA ASN A 217 19.76 20.85 -12.86
C ASN A 217 19.12 20.90 -11.46
N ALA A 218 18.05 20.15 -11.27
CA ALA A 218 17.53 19.82 -9.94
C ALA A 218 17.73 18.32 -9.69
N TYR A 219 18.41 17.97 -8.61
CA TYR A 219 18.75 16.58 -8.28
C TYR A 219 17.84 16.05 -7.18
N ILE A 220 17.28 14.87 -7.42
CA ILE A 220 16.57 14.04 -6.45
C ILE A 220 17.28 12.69 -6.37
N ILE A 221 18.17 12.54 -5.39
CA ILE A 221 19.13 11.44 -5.32
C ILE A 221 18.73 10.47 -4.24
N ALA A 222 18.38 9.27 -4.66
CA ALA A 222 18.09 8.12 -3.82
C ALA A 222 18.55 6.82 -4.45
N GLN A 223 18.46 5.71 -3.70
CA GLN A 223 18.93 4.38 -4.15
C GLN A 223 20.37 4.45 -4.68
N PHE A 224 21.17 5.38 -4.15
CA PHE A 224 22.37 5.87 -4.80
C PHE A 224 23.64 5.18 -4.31
N PHE A 225 23.53 4.34 -3.28
CA PHE A 225 24.64 3.65 -2.64
C PHE A 225 24.33 2.14 -2.56
N PRO A 226 25.35 1.27 -2.53
CA PRO A 226 25.19 -0.14 -2.20
C PRO A 226 24.56 -0.32 -0.81
N ARG A 227 23.44 -1.06 -0.73
CA ARG A 227 22.65 -1.21 0.51
C ARG A 227 22.72 -2.64 1.04
N MET A 228 22.96 -2.86 2.32
CA MET A 228 22.90 -4.19 2.93
C MET A 228 21.53 -4.84 2.73
N ALA A 229 21.52 -6.12 2.37
CA ALA A 229 20.30 -6.93 2.33
C ALA A 229 19.80 -7.26 3.75
N VAL A 230 18.49 -7.47 3.89
CA VAL A 230 17.90 -7.99 5.12
C VAL A 230 18.22 -9.48 5.27
N TYR A 231 18.57 -9.90 6.48
CA TYR A 231 18.54 -11.31 6.88
C TYR A 231 17.47 -11.47 7.98
N SER A 232 16.37 -12.16 7.69
CA SER A 232 15.20 -12.25 8.59
C SER A 232 14.91 -13.67 9.08
N ASP A 233 14.05 -13.77 10.08
CA ASP A 233 13.53 -15.02 10.65
C ASP A 233 12.54 -15.74 9.71
N VAL A 234 12.15 -15.10 8.60
CA VAL A 234 11.17 -15.62 7.63
C VAL A 234 11.86 -16.14 6.37
N GLU A 235 12.77 -15.36 5.79
CA GLU A 235 13.34 -15.64 4.46
C GLU A 235 14.85 -15.92 4.50
N GLY A 236 15.51 -15.75 5.66
CA GLY A 236 16.96 -15.59 5.68
C GLY A 236 17.33 -14.35 4.87
N TRP A 237 18.26 -14.47 3.91
CA TRP A 237 18.66 -13.36 3.04
C TRP A 237 17.57 -12.98 2.03
N GLN A 238 17.06 -11.76 2.12
CA GLN A 238 16.27 -11.17 1.03
C GLN A 238 17.20 -10.68 -0.10
N ASN A 239 17.55 -11.59 -1.01
CA ASN A 239 18.49 -11.37 -2.12
C ASN A 239 17.85 -11.54 -3.51
N HIS A 240 16.54 -11.37 -3.61
CA HIS A 240 15.84 -11.34 -4.90
C HIS A 240 16.37 -10.21 -5.79
N GLN A 241 16.49 -10.49 -7.09
CA GLN A 241 16.92 -9.49 -8.07
C GLN A 241 15.91 -8.34 -8.16
N PHE A 242 16.40 -7.12 -8.32
CA PHE A 242 15.60 -5.94 -8.59
C PHE A 242 15.37 -5.80 -10.09
N TRP A 243 14.13 -6.08 -10.52
CA TRP A 243 13.75 -5.99 -11.92
C TRP A 243 13.11 -4.66 -12.30
N GLY A 244 12.78 -3.82 -11.32
CA GLY A 244 12.32 -2.45 -11.50
C GLY A 244 10.90 -2.16 -10.98
N SER A 245 10.11 -3.19 -10.63
CA SER A 245 8.73 -3.00 -10.17
C SER A 245 8.61 -3.02 -8.64
N GLY A 246 9.00 -4.11 -7.98
CA GLY A 246 8.97 -4.19 -6.51
C GLY A 246 10.05 -3.31 -5.88
N GLU A 247 9.73 -2.57 -4.82
CA GLU A 247 10.69 -1.72 -4.10
C GLU A 247 11.64 -2.57 -3.22
N PHE A 248 12.00 -2.13 -2.02
CA PHE A 248 13.16 -2.66 -1.29
C PHE A 248 12.79 -3.13 0.11
N ALA A 249 13.41 -4.22 0.57
CA ALA A 249 13.48 -4.57 1.99
C ALA A 249 14.87 -4.22 2.51
N LEU A 250 14.96 -3.37 3.55
CA LEU A 250 16.23 -2.82 4.03
C LEU A 250 16.33 -2.87 5.55
N PRO A 251 17.49 -3.25 6.13
CA PRO A 251 17.69 -3.22 7.58
C PRO A 251 17.72 -1.77 8.09
N PHE A 252 17.39 -1.58 9.37
CA PHE A 252 17.58 -0.30 10.04
C PHE A 252 19.06 -0.05 10.37
N GLY A 253 19.43 1.22 10.43
CA GLY A 253 20.82 1.63 10.58
C GLY A 253 21.02 3.07 11.06
N ASN A 254 22.23 3.37 11.49
CA ASN A 254 22.69 4.74 11.71
C ASN A 254 23.53 5.20 10.52
N TYR A 255 23.36 6.47 10.14
CA TYR A 255 24.03 7.05 8.97
C TYR A 255 24.76 8.32 9.39
N GLU A 256 26.04 8.41 9.06
CA GLU A 256 26.82 9.64 9.08
C GLU A 256 27.25 9.96 7.64
N VAL A 257 26.68 11.02 7.06
CA VAL A 257 26.79 11.27 5.62
C VAL A 257 27.33 12.67 5.37
N ASN A 258 28.48 12.74 4.69
CA ASN A 258 29.05 13.97 4.18
C ASN A 258 28.72 14.09 2.69
N ILE A 259 28.01 15.14 2.30
CA ILE A 259 27.62 15.36 0.90
C ILE A 259 28.26 16.65 0.40
N THR A 260 29.14 16.52 -0.57
CA THR A 260 29.85 17.64 -1.21
C THR A 260 29.16 18.01 -2.52
N VAL A 261 28.72 19.26 -2.61
CA VAL A 261 27.99 19.83 -3.75
C VAL A 261 28.58 21.20 -4.16
N PRO A 262 28.23 21.75 -5.33
CA PRO A 262 28.60 23.12 -5.70
C PRO A 262 28.20 24.15 -4.63
N ALA A 263 29.02 25.17 -4.42
CA ALA A 263 28.87 26.13 -3.32
C ALA A 263 27.66 27.09 -3.47
N ASP A 264 26.96 27.04 -4.60
CA ASP A 264 25.71 27.74 -4.90
C ASP A 264 24.46 26.85 -4.72
N HIS A 265 24.62 25.54 -4.49
CA HIS A 265 23.48 24.66 -4.23
C HIS A 265 22.91 24.82 -2.83
N VAL A 266 21.59 24.71 -2.73
CA VAL A 266 20.85 24.37 -1.51
C VAL A 266 20.68 22.86 -1.49
N LEU A 267 20.77 22.26 -0.30
CA LEU A 267 20.63 20.82 -0.10
C LEU A 267 19.86 20.54 1.19
N ASP A 268 18.98 19.55 1.16
CA ASP A 268 18.45 18.88 2.36
C ASP A 268 18.29 17.38 2.05
N GLY A 269 18.16 16.56 3.08
CA GLY A 269 18.08 15.11 2.95
C GLY A 269 17.69 14.41 4.24
N THR A 270 17.69 13.08 4.22
CA THR A 270 17.50 12.26 5.41
C THR A 270 18.47 12.66 6.53
N GLY A 271 18.00 12.70 7.78
CA GLY A 271 18.85 12.98 8.95
C GLY A 271 19.00 14.46 9.34
N GLU A 272 19.60 14.68 10.50
CA GLU A 272 19.82 15.99 11.10
C GLU A 272 21.07 16.64 10.52
N LEU A 273 20.95 17.85 9.99
CA LEU A 273 22.09 18.65 9.54
C LEU A 273 22.93 19.12 10.74
N GLN A 274 24.17 18.64 10.81
CA GLN A 274 25.10 18.83 11.92
C GLN A 274 25.88 20.14 11.82
N ASN A 275 26.27 20.56 10.61
CA ASN A 275 27.11 21.75 10.39
C ASN A 275 26.35 22.96 9.85
N ARG A 276 25.08 23.14 10.25
CA ARG A 276 24.17 24.18 9.73
C ARG A 276 24.77 25.60 9.73
N LYS A 277 25.51 25.97 10.79
CA LYS A 277 26.16 27.29 10.90
C LYS A 277 27.26 27.55 9.87
N GLU A 278 27.83 26.49 9.28
CA GLU A 278 28.86 26.58 8.24
C GLU A 278 28.25 26.72 6.84
N VAL A 279 27.10 26.07 6.61
CA VAL A 279 26.47 26.01 5.28
C VAL A 279 25.35 27.02 5.08
N PHE A 280 24.77 27.57 6.15
CA PHE A 280 23.73 28.61 6.07
C PHE A 280 24.32 30.00 6.10
N SER A 281 23.69 30.94 5.37
CA SER A 281 23.91 32.36 5.58
C SER A 281 23.32 32.82 6.93
N LYS A 282 23.67 34.04 7.36
CA LYS A 282 23.11 34.62 8.59
C LYS A 282 21.59 34.78 8.48
N GLU A 283 21.10 35.18 7.31
CA GLU A 283 19.68 35.38 7.02
C GLU A 283 18.92 34.05 7.04
N MET A 284 19.49 32.99 6.44
CA MET A 284 18.94 31.63 6.51
C MET A 284 18.85 31.14 7.96
N MET A 285 19.91 31.35 8.76
CA MET A 285 19.88 30.98 10.18
C MET A 285 18.80 31.71 10.98
N GLN A 286 18.62 33.02 10.76
CA GLN A 286 17.56 33.79 11.40
C GLN A 286 16.16 33.29 11.01
N ARG A 287 15.95 32.99 9.72
CA ARG A 287 14.68 32.44 9.22
C ARG A 287 14.41 31.05 9.80
N TYR A 288 15.43 30.21 9.91
CA TYR A 288 15.33 28.87 10.51
C TYR A 288 14.90 28.92 11.99
N GLU A 289 15.50 29.79 12.80
CA GLU A 289 15.08 29.94 14.21
C GLU A 289 13.65 30.49 14.36
N ARG A 290 13.15 31.24 13.37
CA ARG A 290 11.72 31.62 13.32
C ARG A 290 10.83 30.45 12.90
N ALA A 291 11.25 29.66 11.91
CA ALA A 291 10.49 28.51 11.41
C ALA A 291 10.22 27.48 12.53
N LYS A 292 11.22 27.22 13.39
CA LYS A 292 11.09 26.36 14.58
C LYS A 292 9.99 26.78 15.58
N LYS A 293 9.46 27.98 15.45
CA LYS A 293 8.43 28.57 16.31
C LYS A 293 7.16 28.96 15.54
N SER A 294 7.09 28.65 14.24
CA SER A 294 5.96 28.97 13.38
C SER A 294 5.11 27.72 13.17
N TYR A 295 4.00 27.63 13.89
CA TYR A 295 3.11 26.46 13.85
C TYR A 295 1.94 26.62 12.89
N ASP A 296 1.60 27.85 12.52
CA ASP A 296 0.39 28.14 11.73
C ASP A 296 0.68 28.38 10.24
N LYS A 297 1.95 28.64 9.89
CA LYS A 297 2.35 28.90 8.50
C LYS A 297 3.82 28.60 8.21
N PRO A 298 4.17 28.32 6.94
CA PRO A 298 5.56 28.19 6.51
C PRO A 298 6.35 29.48 6.63
N VAL A 299 7.66 29.34 6.87
CA VAL A 299 8.66 30.42 6.83
C VAL A 299 9.67 30.08 5.73
N LEU A 300 9.78 30.97 4.73
CA LEU A 300 10.83 30.88 3.71
C LEU A 300 12.21 31.01 4.36
N ILE A 301 13.04 29.99 4.17
CA ILE A 301 14.46 29.94 4.53
C ILE A 301 15.30 30.49 3.38
N VAL A 302 15.02 30.02 2.15
CA VAL A 302 15.57 30.54 0.89
C VAL A 302 14.41 31.08 0.07
N THR A 303 14.49 32.35 -0.33
CA THR A 303 13.44 33.03 -1.10
C THR A 303 13.60 32.80 -2.60
N GLN A 304 12.52 32.98 -3.36
CA GLN A 304 12.58 32.92 -4.82
C GLN A 304 13.62 33.88 -5.42
N ALA A 305 13.72 35.11 -4.91
CA ALA A 305 14.69 36.08 -5.40
C ALA A 305 16.15 35.62 -5.17
N GLU A 306 16.42 34.92 -4.06
CA GLU A 306 17.74 34.34 -3.79
C GLU A 306 18.03 33.15 -4.72
N ALA A 307 17.05 32.27 -4.97
CA ALA A 307 17.18 31.17 -5.92
C ALA A 307 17.40 31.67 -7.36
N GLU A 308 16.64 32.67 -7.81
CA GLU A 308 16.80 33.33 -9.12
C GLU A 308 18.15 34.05 -9.26
N ALA A 309 18.73 34.52 -8.15
CA ALA A 309 20.09 35.09 -8.17
C ALA A 309 21.14 33.98 -8.30
N ALA A 310 20.97 32.85 -7.60
CA ALA A 310 21.90 31.73 -7.62
C ALA A 310 21.95 31.04 -8.98
N GLU A 311 20.79 30.81 -9.63
CA GLU A 311 20.68 30.07 -10.90
C GLU A 311 21.30 30.78 -12.13
N LYS A 312 21.74 32.05 -11.97
CA LYS A 312 22.40 32.83 -13.03
C LYS A 312 23.89 32.50 -13.21
N SER A 313 24.48 31.72 -12.31
CA SER A 313 25.91 31.39 -12.36
C SER A 313 26.17 29.97 -11.86
N PHE A 314 27.31 29.40 -12.25
CA PHE A 314 27.74 28.07 -11.83
C PHE A 314 29.01 28.17 -11.00
N SER A 315 28.90 27.92 -9.70
CA SER A 315 30.04 27.99 -8.80
C SER A 315 30.99 26.80 -8.99
N LYS A 316 32.29 27.09 -9.15
CA LYS A 316 33.36 26.06 -9.13
C LYS A 316 33.82 25.71 -7.71
N LYS A 317 33.41 26.50 -6.71
CA LYS A 317 33.69 26.19 -5.30
C LYS A 317 32.74 25.09 -4.85
N LYS A 318 33.15 24.30 -3.87
CA LYS A 318 32.32 23.25 -3.26
C LYS A 318 31.99 23.58 -1.82
N LYS A 319 30.90 23.02 -1.31
CA LYS A 319 30.50 23.02 0.10
C LYS A 319 30.13 21.60 0.53
N THR A 320 30.42 21.24 1.78
CA THR A 320 30.10 19.90 2.33
C THR A 320 29.06 20.03 3.43
N TRP A 321 27.96 19.31 3.28
CA TRP A 321 26.88 19.20 4.28
C TRP A 321 27.05 17.90 5.04
N LYS A 322 26.93 17.96 6.37
CA LYS A 322 27.14 16.80 7.24
C LYS A 322 25.83 16.42 7.93
N PHE A 323 25.35 15.22 7.71
CA PHE A 323 24.10 14.73 8.27
C PHE A 323 24.32 13.54 9.19
N LYS A 324 23.43 13.41 10.17
CA LYS A 324 23.32 12.22 11.01
C LYS A 324 21.89 11.72 11.05
N ALA A 325 21.66 10.45 10.70
CA ALA A 325 20.37 9.78 10.87
C ALA A 325 20.53 8.58 11.80
N THR A 326 19.52 8.32 12.62
CA THR A 326 19.54 7.24 13.61
C THR A 326 18.32 6.37 13.39
N ASN A 327 18.54 5.06 13.35
CA ASN A 327 17.50 4.05 13.17
C ASN A 327 16.59 4.31 11.96
N VAL A 328 17.19 4.58 10.80
CA VAL A 328 16.50 4.74 9.50
C VAL A 328 16.84 3.57 8.59
N ARG A 329 15.97 3.23 7.63
CA ARG A 329 16.18 2.09 6.72
C ARG A 329 16.90 2.44 5.42
N ASP A 330 16.93 3.71 5.04
CA ASP A 330 17.52 4.18 3.79
C ASP A 330 17.90 5.68 3.92
N TYR A 331 18.56 6.20 2.89
CA TYR A 331 19.04 7.57 2.84
C TYR A 331 18.83 8.20 1.46
N ALA A 332 18.29 9.42 1.42
CA ALA A 332 18.15 10.20 0.20
C ALA A 332 18.43 11.69 0.44
N PHE A 333 18.73 12.44 -0.63
CA PHE A 333 18.92 13.88 -0.57
C PHE A 333 18.50 14.56 -1.88
N ALA A 334 18.20 15.85 -1.78
CA ALA A 334 17.94 16.70 -2.94
C ALA A 334 18.94 17.86 -2.96
N SER A 335 19.39 18.26 -4.16
CA SER A 335 20.29 19.39 -4.31
C SER A 335 20.02 20.20 -5.57
N SER A 336 20.01 21.53 -5.46
CA SER A 336 19.95 22.42 -6.61
C SER A 336 20.25 23.86 -6.21
N ARG A 337 20.73 24.67 -7.15
CA ARG A 337 20.74 26.13 -7.01
C ARG A 337 19.38 26.79 -7.27
N LYS A 338 18.42 26.05 -7.84
CA LYS A 338 17.06 26.55 -8.11
C LYS A 338 16.13 26.50 -6.90
N PHE A 339 16.52 25.86 -5.80
CA PHE A 339 15.59 25.59 -4.70
C PHE A 339 15.27 26.83 -3.87
N ILE A 340 13.99 27.13 -3.85
CA ILE A 340 13.26 27.78 -2.77
C ILE A 340 13.10 26.75 -1.65
N TRP A 341 13.19 27.22 -0.40
CA TRP A 341 13.13 26.33 0.76
C TRP A 341 12.29 26.97 1.85
N ASP A 342 11.21 26.32 2.28
CA ASP A 342 10.39 26.76 3.39
C ASP A 342 10.18 25.66 4.44
N MET A 343 9.80 26.09 5.64
CA MET A 343 9.64 25.21 6.79
C MET A 343 8.54 25.68 7.74
N GLN A 344 7.84 24.74 8.36
CA GLN A 344 6.84 24.97 9.41
C GLN A 344 7.05 23.97 10.56
N ALA A 345 6.96 24.44 11.80
CA ALA A 345 6.97 23.56 12.96
C ALA A 345 5.62 22.88 13.13
N VAL A 346 5.63 21.60 13.50
CA VAL A 346 4.45 20.77 13.75
C VAL A 346 4.60 20.13 15.11
N LYS A 347 3.58 20.30 15.97
CA LYS A 347 3.56 19.65 17.27
C LYS A 347 3.06 18.23 17.11
N ILE A 348 3.89 17.24 17.44
CA ILE A 348 3.55 15.81 17.45
C ILE A 348 3.94 15.25 18.81
N GLY A 349 2.94 14.82 19.60
CA GLY A 349 3.14 14.50 21.00
C GLY A 349 3.87 15.63 21.74
N ASN A 350 5.03 15.29 22.33
CA ASN A 350 5.88 16.25 23.03
C ASN A 350 7.03 16.82 22.18
N LYS A 351 7.06 16.53 20.87
CA LYS A 351 8.14 16.94 19.96
C LYS A 351 7.70 18.04 19.01
N ASP A 352 8.68 18.85 18.60
CA ASP A 352 8.57 19.77 17.47
C ASP A 352 9.22 19.14 16.24
N VAL A 353 8.40 18.78 15.27
CA VAL A 353 8.80 18.19 13.99
C VAL A 353 8.77 19.28 12.93
N MET A 354 9.74 19.32 12.03
CA MET A 354 9.71 20.27 10.91
C MET A 354 9.04 19.66 9.68
N ALA A 355 7.95 20.27 9.22
CA ALA A 355 7.46 20.10 7.85
C ALA A 355 8.27 21.01 6.92
N VAL A 356 8.75 20.47 5.80
CA VAL A 356 9.73 21.14 4.95
C VAL A 356 9.35 20.95 3.47
N SER A 357 9.51 21.99 2.65
CA SER A 357 9.44 21.84 1.20
C SER A 357 10.62 22.49 0.46
N LEU A 358 11.11 21.79 -0.56
CA LEU A 358 12.15 22.25 -1.50
C LEU A 358 11.57 22.27 -2.91
N TYR A 359 11.59 23.42 -3.57
CA TYR A 359 10.99 23.52 -4.91
C TYR A 359 11.62 24.64 -5.74
N PRO A 360 11.67 24.50 -7.07
CA PRO A 360 12.12 25.58 -7.92
C PRO A 360 10.96 26.55 -8.18
N LYS A 361 11.25 27.75 -8.73
CA LYS A 361 10.23 28.76 -9.05
C LYS A 361 9.13 28.27 -10.00
N GLU A 362 9.43 27.24 -10.80
CA GLU A 362 8.48 26.58 -11.68
C GLU A 362 7.34 25.87 -10.92
N GLY A 363 7.50 25.60 -9.61
CA GLY A 363 6.43 25.09 -8.75
C GLY A 363 5.45 26.16 -8.27
N ASN A 364 5.75 27.45 -8.45
CA ASN A 364 4.93 28.54 -7.93
C ASN A 364 3.77 28.92 -8.86
N PRO A 365 2.64 29.40 -8.29
CA PRO A 365 2.41 29.70 -6.86
C PRO A 365 1.95 28.49 -6.03
N LEU A 366 1.63 27.36 -6.69
CA LEU A 366 0.99 26.21 -6.05
C LEU A 366 1.82 25.62 -4.89
N TRP A 367 3.13 25.46 -5.07
CA TRP A 367 4.01 24.88 -4.05
C TRP A 367 4.19 25.78 -2.83
N GLU A 368 4.48 27.06 -3.05
CA GLU A 368 4.61 28.06 -1.97
C GLU A 368 3.34 28.19 -1.13
N GLU A 369 2.16 28.02 -1.74
CA GLU A 369 0.90 28.17 -1.03
C GLU A 369 0.54 26.95 -0.17
N TYR A 370 0.83 25.74 -0.65
CA TYR A 370 0.25 24.51 -0.08
C TYR A 370 1.24 23.44 0.36
N SER A 371 2.42 23.29 -0.27
CA SER A 371 3.24 22.09 -0.11
C SER A 371 3.56 21.78 1.36
N THR A 372 4.16 22.74 2.08
CA THR A 372 4.51 22.56 3.50
C THR A 372 3.28 22.43 4.40
N LYS A 373 2.13 23.03 4.05
CA LYS A 373 0.88 22.85 4.80
C LYS A 373 0.36 21.42 4.69
N VAL A 374 0.43 20.83 3.49
CA VAL A 374 0.03 19.44 3.26
C VAL A 374 0.96 18.49 4.03
N VAL A 375 2.28 18.71 3.99
CA VAL A 375 3.24 17.93 4.81
C VAL A 375 2.88 18.01 6.30
N ALA A 376 2.62 19.21 6.82
CA ALA A 376 2.25 19.41 8.22
C ALA A 376 0.95 18.70 8.60
N HIS A 377 -0.05 18.73 7.72
CA HIS A 377 -1.31 18.02 7.90
C HIS A 377 -1.12 16.50 7.94
N THR A 378 -0.37 15.94 6.98
CA THR A 378 -0.12 14.49 6.90
C THR A 378 0.53 13.97 8.17
N LEU A 379 1.55 14.68 8.69
CA LEU A 379 2.22 14.31 9.94
C LEU A 379 1.24 14.22 11.12
N GLN A 380 0.29 15.16 11.22
CA GLN A 380 -0.71 15.18 12.28
C GLN A 380 -1.73 14.05 12.13
N SER A 381 -2.30 13.89 10.93
CA SER A 381 -3.31 12.88 10.62
C SER A 381 -2.76 11.46 10.85
N TYR A 382 -1.62 11.14 10.25
CA TYR A 382 -1.03 9.81 10.38
C TYR A 382 -0.64 9.48 11.83
N SER A 383 -0.06 10.45 12.55
CA SER A 383 0.32 10.24 13.96
C SER A 383 -0.90 9.96 14.85
N ALA A 384 -2.05 10.59 14.58
CA ALA A 384 -3.27 10.37 15.36
C ALA A 384 -3.76 8.91 15.25
N HIS A 385 -3.67 8.33 14.05
CA HIS A 385 -4.17 6.99 13.73
C HIS A 385 -3.14 5.87 13.94
N THR A 386 -1.86 6.19 14.16
CA THR A 386 -0.78 5.20 14.32
C THR A 386 0.06 5.43 15.59
N PHE A 387 1.21 6.07 15.47
CA PHE A 387 2.11 6.43 16.55
C PHE A 387 2.65 7.84 16.31
N ASP A 388 3.13 8.50 17.36
CA ASP A 388 3.77 9.80 17.21
C ASP A 388 4.97 9.69 16.27
N TYR A 389 4.97 10.50 15.20
CA TYR A 389 6.08 10.58 14.25
C TYR A 389 7.42 10.74 14.97
N PRO A 390 8.35 9.77 14.84
CA PRO A 390 9.52 9.70 15.71
C PRO A 390 10.66 10.64 15.28
N TYR A 391 10.75 10.94 13.98
CA TYR A 391 11.84 11.74 13.40
C TYR A 391 11.62 13.25 13.55
N HIS A 392 12.69 14.03 13.36
CA HIS A 392 12.69 15.48 13.59
C HIS A 392 12.16 16.30 12.41
N LYS A 393 12.00 15.70 11.22
CA LYS A 393 11.48 16.38 10.02
C LYS A 393 10.85 15.43 9.01
N ALA A 394 10.06 16.00 8.09
CA ALA A 394 9.63 15.38 6.84
C ALA A 394 9.70 16.43 5.70
N ILE A 395 10.24 16.04 4.56
CA ILE A 395 10.58 16.93 3.44
C ILE A 395 9.81 16.50 2.19
N SER A 396 9.10 17.44 1.56
CA SER A 396 8.55 17.29 0.21
C SER A 396 9.42 18.06 -0.80
N VAL A 397 9.95 17.37 -1.81
CA VAL A 397 10.76 18.00 -2.87
C VAL A 397 10.01 17.96 -4.18
N HIS A 398 9.98 19.09 -4.89
CA HIS A 398 9.37 19.15 -6.21
C HIS A 398 10.16 18.32 -7.22
N ALA A 399 9.46 17.38 -7.88
CA ALA A 399 9.92 16.66 -9.06
C ALA A 399 8.85 16.75 -10.16
N LYS A 400 9.22 16.99 -11.42
CA LYS A 400 8.25 17.30 -12.50
C LYS A 400 7.08 16.31 -12.64
N ASN A 401 7.36 15.01 -12.56
CA ASN A 401 6.43 13.95 -12.94
C ASN A 401 6.65 12.66 -12.12
N GLN A 402 6.82 12.80 -10.79
CA GLN A 402 7.20 11.69 -9.93
C GLN A 402 6.54 11.77 -8.54
N GLY A 403 6.23 10.61 -7.98
CA GLY A 403 5.98 10.34 -6.55
C GLY A 403 6.99 9.26 -6.13
N MET A 404 7.72 9.47 -5.04
CA MET A 404 8.66 8.48 -4.50
C MET A 404 9.14 8.89 -3.10
N GLU A 405 9.30 7.89 -2.25
CA GLU A 405 9.40 7.98 -0.81
C GLU A 405 10.75 7.47 -0.28
N TYR A 406 11.31 8.18 0.70
CA TYR A 406 12.48 7.77 1.47
C TYR A 406 12.35 8.29 2.92
N PRO A 407 13.15 7.80 3.88
CA PRO A 407 13.04 8.27 5.25
C PRO A 407 13.27 9.79 5.35
N MET A 408 12.28 10.49 5.90
CA MET A 408 12.20 11.94 6.09
C MET A 408 12.15 12.79 4.81
N ILE A 409 12.18 12.21 3.61
CA ILE A 409 12.23 12.97 2.35
C ILE A 409 11.56 12.24 1.20
N CYS A 410 10.76 12.95 0.42
CA CYS A 410 10.08 12.40 -0.74
C CYS A 410 10.05 13.37 -1.92
N TRP A 411 9.80 12.83 -3.11
CA TRP A 411 9.64 13.57 -4.36
C TRP A 411 8.17 13.65 -4.72
N ASN A 412 7.67 14.83 -5.09
CA ASN A 412 6.26 15.02 -5.41
C ASN A 412 6.08 15.81 -6.70
N TYR A 413 5.10 15.41 -7.52
CA TYR A 413 4.66 16.15 -8.69
C TYR A 413 3.72 17.29 -8.32
N GLY A 414 3.43 18.15 -9.31
CA GLY A 414 2.47 19.23 -9.15
C GLY A 414 3.03 20.54 -9.65
N ARG A 415 3.37 20.62 -10.94
CA ARG A 415 3.93 21.83 -11.55
C ARG A 415 2.84 22.64 -12.26
N PRO A 416 2.63 23.92 -11.91
CA PRO A 416 1.85 24.85 -12.72
C PRO A 416 2.40 25.03 -14.14
N ASN A 417 1.60 25.63 -15.02
CA ASN A 417 2.12 26.05 -16.32
C ASN A 417 3.08 27.25 -16.18
N GLU A 418 3.72 27.68 -17.28
CA GLU A 418 4.70 28.79 -17.24
C GLU A 418 4.12 30.14 -16.79
N LYS A 419 2.79 30.29 -16.80
CA LYS A 419 2.08 31.49 -16.31
C LYS A 419 1.70 31.38 -14.83
N GLY A 420 2.00 30.26 -14.17
CA GLY A 420 1.60 29.96 -12.80
C GLY A 420 0.15 29.49 -12.67
N GLU A 421 -0.53 29.15 -13.77
CA GLU A 421 -1.91 28.64 -13.75
C GLU A 421 -1.89 27.11 -13.60
N TYR A 422 -2.86 26.55 -12.87
CA TYR A 422 -3.01 25.12 -12.65
C TYR A 422 -4.49 24.72 -12.58
N SER A 423 -4.79 23.46 -12.91
CA SER A 423 -6.14 22.90 -12.78
C SER A 423 -6.36 22.27 -11.40
N ASP A 424 -7.62 22.02 -11.05
CA ASP A 424 -7.99 21.25 -9.86
C ASP A 424 -7.34 19.85 -9.87
N GLN A 425 -7.19 19.23 -11.04
CA GLN A 425 -6.50 17.95 -11.17
C GLN A 425 -5.03 18.03 -10.75
N ILE A 426 -4.32 19.11 -11.12
CA ILE A 426 -2.93 19.32 -10.70
C ILE A 426 -2.87 19.64 -9.20
N LYS A 427 -3.79 20.47 -8.70
CA LYS A 427 -3.86 20.86 -7.28
C LYS A 427 -4.11 19.66 -6.37
N TYR A 428 -5.25 18.98 -6.53
CA TYR A 428 -5.59 17.81 -5.71
C TYR A 428 -4.63 16.66 -5.97
N GLY A 429 -4.14 16.55 -7.21
CA GLY A 429 -3.08 15.63 -7.56
C GLY A 429 -1.83 15.80 -6.70
N MET A 430 -1.31 17.02 -6.60
CA MET A 430 -0.16 17.36 -5.77
C MET A 430 -0.44 17.09 -4.30
N PHE A 431 -1.61 17.49 -3.79
CA PHE A 431 -1.97 17.27 -2.39
C PHE A 431 -1.99 15.78 -2.05
N SER A 432 -2.66 14.97 -2.87
CA SER A 432 -2.76 13.52 -2.71
C SER A 432 -1.40 12.84 -2.70
N VAL A 433 -0.51 13.21 -3.62
CA VAL A 433 0.84 12.62 -3.67
C VAL A 433 1.67 13.10 -2.49
N ILE A 434 1.67 14.38 -2.11
CA ILE A 434 2.37 14.81 -0.88
C ILE A 434 1.83 14.05 0.36
N ILE A 435 0.53 13.80 0.46
CA ILE A 435 -0.04 13.00 1.55
C ILE A 435 0.51 11.57 1.53
N HIS A 436 0.47 10.91 0.38
CA HIS A 436 0.95 9.53 0.19
C HIS A 436 2.45 9.40 0.50
N GLU A 437 3.27 10.24 -0.14
CA GLU A 437 4.72 10.15 -0.04
C GLU A 437 5.27 10.56 1.33
N VAL A 438 4.60 11.50 2.03
CA VAL A 438 4.90 11.79 3.44
C VAL A 438 4.38 10.66 4.34
N GLY A 439 3.21 10.09 4.01
CA GLY A 439 2.61 8.95 4.67
C GLY A 439 3.53 7.72 4.69
N HIS A 440 4.30 7.53 3.62
CA HIS A 440 5.28 6.47 3.54
C HIS A 440 6.37 6.51 4.60
N ASN A 441 6.56 7.66 5.27
CA ASN A 441 7.43 7.68 6.44
C ASN A 441 6.95 6.71 7.55
N PHE A 442 5.64 6.47 7.65
CA PHE A 442 5.05 5.50 8.58
C PHE A 442 5.10 4.10 7.98
N PHE A 443 4.60 3.94 6.75
CA PHE A 443 4.56 2.67 6.02
C PHE A 443 5.25 2.81 4.65
N PRO A 444 6.49 2.35 4.43
CA PRO A 444 7.16 1.35 5.24
C PRO A 444 8.40 1.89 5.98
N MET A 445 8.65 3.20 6.02
CA MET A 445 9.93 3.70 6.53
C MET A 445 10.14 3.47 8.03
N ILE A 446 9.06 3.29 8.80
CA ILE A 446 9.10 2.96 10.22
C ILE A 446 8.50 1.57 10.47
N VAL A 447 7.36 1.24 9.87
CA VAL A 447 6.79 -0.12 9.87
C VAL A 447 7.31 -0.84 8.63
N ASN A 448 8.44 -1.51 8.74
CA ASN A 448 9.32 -1.88 7.62
C ASN A 448 8.98 -3.24 7.01
N SER A 449 7.88 -3.30 6.27
CA SER A 449 7.49 -4.49 5.51
C SER A 449 8.49 -4.83 4.39
N ASP A 450 8.47 -6.10 3.98
CA ASP A 450 9.21 -6.58 2.80
C ASP A 450 8.39 -6.27 1.53
N GLU A 451 8.51 -5.05 1.03
CA GLU A 451 7.83 -4.61 -0.18
C GLU A 451 8.19 -5.43 -1.42
N ARG A 452 9.41 -5.96 -1.45
CA ARG A 452 9.88 -6.81 -2.56
C ARG A 452 8.99 -8.05 -2.71
N GLN A 453 8.41 -8.51 -1.60
CA GLN A 453 7.50 -9.64 -1.58
C GLN A 453 6.03 -9.22 -1.49
N TRP A 454 5.70 -8.18 -0.73
CA TRP A 454 4.34 -7.82 -0.34
C TRP A 454 4.02 -6.34 -0.56
N GLY A 455 4.11 -5.86 -1.81
CA GLY A 455 3.93 -4.43 -2.13
C GLY A 455 2.65 -3.77 -1.58
N TRP A 456 1.57 -4.53 -1.35
CA TRP A 456 0.35 -4.00 -0.75
C TRP A 456 0.50 -3.56 0.70
N MET A 457 1.45 -4.11 1.46
CA MET A 457 1.66 -3.71 2.86
C MET A 457 2.19 -2.28 2.96
N ASP A 458 2.88 -1.84 1.92
CA ASP A 458 3.51 -0.54 1.85
C ASP A 458 2.47 0.39 1.23
N GLU A 459 2.05 0.05 0.01
CA GLU A 459 1.18 0.89 -0.82
C GLU A 459 -0.28 0.89 -0.40
N GLY A 460 -0.79 -0.26 0.03
CA GLY A 460 -2.20 -0.45 0.38
C GLY A 460 -2.54 0.07 1.77
N LEU A 461 -1.64 -0.14 2.74
CA LEU A 461 -1.77 0.45 4.08
C LEU A 461 -1.64 1.98 3.99
N ASP A 462 -0.67 2.47 3.22
CA ASP A 462 -0.51 3.91 3.04
C ASP A 462 -1.68 4.53 2.26
N THR A 463 -2.15 3.92 1.16
CA THR A 463 -3.32 4.43 0.42
C THR A 463 -4.59 4.51 1.29
N PHE A 464 -4.77 3.58 2.24
CA PHE A 464 -5.86 3.66 3.21
C PHE A 464 -5.71 4.87 4.14
N MET A 465 -4.51 5.09 4.68
CA MET A 465 -4.20 6.24 5.52
C MET A 465 -4.29 7.57 4.75
N GLN A 466 -3.83 7.58 3.51
CA GLN A 466 -3.94 8.69 2.56
C GLN A 466 -5.40 9.08 2.38
N TYR A 467 -6.29 8.10 2.14
CA TYR A 467 -7.73 8.38 2.02
C TYR A 467 -8.27 9.09 3.26
N MET A 468 -7.93 8.62 4.47
CA MET A 468 -8.36 9.29 5.70
C MET A 468 -7.80 10.71 5.82
N ALA A 469 -6.49 10.87 5.59
CA ALA A 469 -5.82 12.17 5.66
C ALA A 469 -6.34 13.16 4.62
N GLU A 470 -6.68 12.71 3.41
CA GLU A 470 -7.33 13.52 2.37
C GLU A 470 -8.70 14.04 2.83
N GLN A 471 -9.55 13.18 3.38
CA GLN A 471 -10.86 13.59 3.89
C GLN A 471 -10.72 14.59 5.04
N GLU A 472 -9.82 14.33 5.99
CA GLU A 472 -9.51 15.25 7.10
C GLU A 472 -8.91 16.58 6.63
N PHE A 473 -8.12 16.57 5.55
CA PHE A 473 -7.59 17.79 4.94
C PHE A 473 -8.73 18.65 4.40
N GLY A 474 -9.68 18.02 3.70
CA GLY A 474 -10.87 18.69 3.18
C GLY A 474 -11.76 19.29 4.26
N GLU A 475 -11.89 18.60 5.41
CA GLU A 475 -12.63 19.11 6.57
C GLU A 475 -11.90 20.28 7.25
N LYS A 476 -10.57 20.21 7.37
CA LYS A 476 -9.75 21.22 8.04
C LYS A 476 -9.53 22.49 7.20
N TYR A 477 -9.44 22.34 5.88
CA TYR A 477 -9.18 23.42 4.92
C TYR A 477 -10.24 23.46 3.81
N PRO A 478 -11.52 23.75 4.15
CA PRO A 478 -12.62 23.74 3.19
C PRO A 478 -12.41 24.71 2.02
N GLU A 479 -11.69 25.81 2.24
CA GLU A 479 -11.30 26.77 1.20
C GLU A 479 -10.33 26.19 0.17
N ALA A 480 -9.46 25.26 0.58
CA ALA A 480 -8.49 24.63 -0.32
C ALA A 480 -9.15 23.64 -1.29
N ILE A 481 -10.30 23.09 -0.89
CA ILE A 481 -11.08 22.11 -1.68
C ILE A 481 -12.35 22.69 -2.32
N ALA A 482 -12.68 23.96 -2.07
CA ALA A 482 -13.84 24.60 -2.66
C ALA A 482 -13.85 24.46 -4.20
N PRO A 483 -15.02 24.21 -4.82
CA PRO A 483 -16.36 24.17 -4.23
C PRO A 483 -16.76 22.78 -3.68
N ASN A 484 -15.84 21.83 -3.57
CA ASN A 484 -16.16 20.49 -3.09
C ASN A 484 -16.48 20.50 -1.58
N SER A 485 -17.46 19.71 -1.16
CA SER A 485 -17.79 19.50 0.25
C SER A 485 -17.00 18.37 0.89
N LYS A 486 -16.36 17.52 0.07
CA LYS A 486 -15.45 16.45 0.48
C LYS A 486 -14.23 16.46 -0.43
N TYR A 487 -13.10 16.02 0.09
CA TYR A 487 -11.90 15.87 -0.72
C TYR A 487 -12.17 14.86 -1.85
N PRO A 488 -11.83 15.17 -3.12
CA PRO A 488 -12.12 14.32 -4.27
C PRO A 488 -11.12 13.16 -4.40
N SER A 489 -11.08 12.28 -3.41
CA SER A 489 -10.20 11.11 -3.36
C SER A 489 -10.39 10.20 -4.58
N ARG A 490 -9.27 9.68 -5.10
CA ARG A 490 -9.27 8.80 -6.28
C ARG A 490 -9.46 7.31 -5.95
N SER A 491 -9.16 6.92 -4.71
CA SER A 491 -9.26 5.56 -4.17
C SER A 491 -9.86 5.58 -2.75
N GLY A 492 -10.02 4.40 -2.13
CA GLY A 492 -10.57 4.22 -0.78
C GLY A 492 -12.06 3.91 -0.78
N GLU A 493 -12.89 4.69 -1.47
CA GLU A 493 -14.33 4.41 -1.55
C GLU A 493 -14.63 3.12 -2.37
N PRO A 494 -15.54 2.24 -1.91
CA PRO A 494 -15.87 0.99 -2.62
C PRO A 494 -16.33 1.17 -4.07
N SER A 495 -16.98 2.29 -4.40
CA SER A 495 -17.42 2.57 -5.77
C SER A 495 -16.25 2.76 -6.75
N LYS A 496 -15.06 3.14 -6.27
CA LYS A 496 -13.89 3.45 -7.10
C LYS A 496 -13.14 2.21 -7.56
N ILE A 497 -13.26 1.08 -6.87
CA ILE A 497 -12.56 -0.17 -7.24
C ILE A 497 -13.36 -1.03 -8.24
N VAL A 498 -14.65 -0.74 -8.42
CA VAL A 498 -15.55 -1.53 -9.29
C VAL A 498 -14.98 -1.76 -10.69
N PRO A 499 -14.46 -0.76 -11.42
CA PRO A 499 -13.95 -0.99 -12.78
C PRO A 499 -12.83 -2.02 -12.86
N TYR A 500 -11.98 -2.10 -11.83
CA TYR A 500 -10.93 -3.10 -11.75
C TYR A 500 -11.50 -4.48 -11.41
N MET A 501 -12.35 -4.58 -10.38
CA MET A 501 -12.89 -5.86 -9.93
C MET A 501 -13.89 -6.49 -10.92
N SER A 502 -14.54 -5.68 -11.75
CA SER A 502 -15.39 -6.15 -12.85
C SER A 502 -14.61 -6.49 -14.13
N GLY A 503 -13.28 -6.35 -14.09
CA GLY A 503 -12.40 -6.65 -15.21
C GLY A 503 -12.32 -8.15 -15.51
N ASP A 504 -11.63 -8.47 -16.60
CA ASP A 504 -11.34 -9.84 -16.98
C ASP A 504 -10.45 -10.52 -15.93
N GLN A 505 -10.95 -11.63 -15.38
CA GLN A 505 -10.29 -12.37 -14.31
C GLN A 505 -8.94 -12.96 -14.74
N ASP A 506 -8.74 -13.20 -16.04
CA ASP A 506 -7.45 -13.66 -16.58
C ASP A 506 -6.32 -12.62 -16.38
N PHE A 507 -6.67 -11.36 -16.12
CA PHE A 507 -5.73 -10.24 -15.93
C PHE A 507 -5.81 -9.61 -14.52
N ILE A 508 -6.36 -10.35 -13.56
CA ILE A 508 -6.46 -9.93 -12.16
C ILE A 508 -5.72 -10.97 -11.31
N ALA A 509 -4.91 -10.48 -10.37
CA ALA A 509 -4.21 -11.33 -9.41
C ALA A 509 -4.74 -11.08 -7.98
N PRO A 510 -4.66 -12.06 -7.06
CA PRO A 510 -4.86 -11.81 -5.63
C PRO A 510 -3.93 -10.72 -5.09
N ILE A 511 -4.30 -10.05 -4.00
CA ILE A 511 -3.45 -9.05 -3.34
C ILE A 511 -2.15 -9.70 -2.81
N MET A 512 -2.25 -10.95 -2.35
CA MET A 512 -1.13 -11.76 -1.86
C MET A 512 -0.22 -12.29 -3.00
N SER A 513 -0.06 -11.53 -4.07
CA SER A 513 0.83 -11.85 -5.20
C SER A 513 2.07 -10.98 -5.14
N ASN A 514 3.23 -11.54 -5.52
CA ASN A 514 4.45 -10.75 -5.62
C ASN A 514 4.27 -9.62 -6.66
N PRO A 515 4.72 -8.37 -6.40
CA PRO A 515 4.57 -7.22 -7.31
C PRO A 515 5.17 -7.42 -8.71
N GLU A 516 6.12 -8.33 -8.86
CA GLU A 516 6.73 -8.69 -10.15
C GLU A 516 5.80 -9.57 -11.02
N ASN A 517 4.74 -10.14 -10.43
CA ASN A 517 3.82 -11.08 -11.08
C ASN A 517 2.41 -10.54 -11.29
N VAL A 518 2.20 -9.21 -11.17
CA VAL A 518 0.87 -8.60 -11.30
C VAL A 518 0.74 -7.77 -12.58
N PHE A 519 -0.40 -7.89 -13.25
CA PHE A 519 -0.68 -7.16 -14.50
C PHE A 519 -0.96 -5.67 -14.28
N GLN A 520 -1.59 -5.33 -13.15
CA GLN A 520 -2.08 -3.99 -12.84
C GLN A 520 -1.72 -3.66 -11.38
N LEU A 521 -0.47 -3.19 -11.17
CA LEU A 521 0.06 -2.93 -9.84
C LEU A 521 -0.76 -1.89 -9.07
N GLY A 522 -1.15 -0.78 -9.70
CA GLY A 522 -1.92 0.30 -9.06
C GLY A 522 -3.19 -0.20 -8.35
N PRO A 523 -4.12 -0.87 -9.06
CA PRO A 523 -5.29 -1.45 -8.39
C PRO A 523 -4.98 -2.57 -7.40
N ASN A 524 -4.00 -3.44 -7.68
CA ASN A 524 -3.70 -4.62 -6.85
C ASN A 524 -3.00 -4.27 -5.53
N ALA A 525 -1.99 -3.40 -5.57
CA ALA A 525 -1.18 -3.01 -4.42
C ALA A 525 -1.73 -1.80 -3.66
N TYR A 526 -2.46 -0.88 -4.32
CA TYR A 526 -2.93 0.36 -3.69
C TYR A 526 -4.44 0.33 -3.43
N ALA A 527 -5.23 0.33 -4.52
CA ALA A 527 -6.65 0.66 -4.42
C ALA A 527 -7.51 -0.48 -3.82
N LYS A 528 -7.29 -1.74 -4.23
CA LYS A 528 -8.05 -2.88 -3.71
C LYS A 528 -7.77 -3.12 -2.21
N PRO A 529 -6.52 -3.10 -1.70
CA PRO A 529 -6.25 -3.19 -0.27
C PRO A 529 -6.89 -2.02 0.50
N ALA A 530 -6.69 -0.78 0.05
CA ALA A 530 -7.23 0.39 0.73
C ALA A 530 -8.77 0.39 0.81
N THR A 531 -9.44 -0.01 -0.27
CA THR A 531 -10.89 -0.21 -0.26
C THR A 531 -11.30 -1.32 0.70
N GLY A 532 -10.55 -2.43 0.76
CA GLY A 532 -10.82 -3.51 1.71
C GLY A 532 -10.75 -3.04 3.16
N LEU A 533 -9.73 -2.26 3.50
CA LEU A 533 -9.56 -1.66 4.84
C LEU A 533 -10.65 -0.64 5.15
N ASN A 534 -11.07 0.15 4.17
CA ASN A 534 -12.19 1.08 4.34
C ASN A 534 -13.53 0.34 4.57
N ILE A 535 -13.77 -0.78 3.88
CA ILE A 535 -14.94 -1.64 4.12
C ILE A 535 -14.91 -2.22 5.54
N LEU A 536 -13.75 -2.71 5.98
CA LEU A 536 -13.58 -3.20 7.35
C LEU A 536 -13.91 -2.12 8.38
N ARG A 537 -13.32 -0.95 8.20
CA ARG A 537 -13.50 0.18 9.11
C ARG A 537 -14.93 0.70 9.16
N GLU A 538 -15.55 0.93 8.01
CA GLU A 538 -16.84 1.63 7.94
C GLU A 538 -18.05 0.69 8.02
N THR A 539 -17.89 -0.59 7.69
CA THR A 539 -19.03 -1.52 7.53
C THR A 539 -18.94 -2.77 8.42
N ILE A 540 -17.79 -3.42 8.51
CA ILE A 540 -17.68 -4.75 9.17
C ILE A 540 -17.38 -4.61 10.67
N MET A 541 -16.32 -3.88 11.01
CA MET A 541 -15.83 -3.73 12.39
C MET A 541 -16.37 -2.47 13.06
N GLY A 542 -16.61 -1.42 12.28
CA GLY A 542 -16.84 -0.07 12.80
C GLY A 542 -15.53 0.62 13.23
N ARG A 543 -15.53 1.95 13.21
CA ARG A 543 -14.34 2.79 13.40
C ARG A 543 -13.60 2.49 14.70
N ALA A 544 -14.30 2.35 15.82
CA ALA A 544 -13.67 2.17 17.13
C ALA A 544 -12.80 0.90 17.22
N LEU A 545 -13.32 -0.24 16.76
CA LEU A 545 -12.58 -1.50 16.78
C LEU A 545 -11.45 -1.50 15.75
N PHE A 546 -11.73 -1.01 14.53
CA PHE A 546 -10.73 -0.94 13.48
C PHE A 546 -9.57 -0.01 13.85
N ASP A 547 -9.87 1.22 14.28
CA ASP A 547 -8.85 2.23 14.59
C ASP A 547 -7.97 1.76 15.76
N HIS A 548 -8.54 1.09 16.76
CA HIS A 548 -7.78 0.48 17.85
C HIS A 548 -6.85 -0.63 17.35
N ALA A 549 -7.35 -1.53 16.50
CA ALA A 549 -6.59 -2.68 16.00
C ALA A 549 -5.47 -2.25 15.04
N PHE A 550 -5.76 -1.34 14.10
CA PHE A 550 -4.78 -0.79 13.16
C PHE A 550 -3.67 -0.03 13.89
N LYS A 551 -4.05 0.81 14.87
CA LYS A 551 -3.10 1.51 15.73
C LYS A 551 -2.21 0.55 16.53
N THR A 552 -2.80 -0.54 17.03
CA THR A 552 -2.07 -1.60 17.74
C THR A 552 -1.05 -2.29 16.83
N TYR A 553 -1.42 -2.59 15.58
CA TYR A 553 -0.48 -3.12 14.58
C TYR A 553 0.69 -2.18 14.34
N ALA A 554 0.41 -0.91 14.04
CA ALA A 554 1.43 0.10 13.79
C ALA A 554 2.39 0.23 14.99
N GLN A 555 1.89 0.19 16.22
CA GLN A 555 2.71 0.27 17.43
C GLN A 555 3.55 -0.98 17.69
N ARG A 556 2.99 -2.19 17.47
CA ARG A 556 3.74 -3.45 17.61
C ARG A 556 4.95 -3.48 16.68
N TRP A 557 4.75 -3.03 15.44
CA TRP A 557 5.71 -3.16 14.35
C TRP A 557 6.49 -1.89 14.02
N MET A 558 6.30 -0.81 14.79
CA MET A 558 7.16 0.38 14.73
C MET A 558 8.63 -0.03 14.90
N PHE A 559 9.46 0.36 13.93
CA PHE A 559 10.88 0.01 13.77
C PHE A 559 11.18 -1.49 13.66
N LYS A 560 10.27 -2.27 13.04
CA LYS A 560 10.39 -3.72 12.84
C LYS A 560 9.87 -4.17 11.48
N HIS A 561 10.02 -5.47 11.17
CA HIS A 561 9.67 -6.07 9.89
C HIS A 561 8.44 -6.99 9.97
N PRO A 562 7.22 -6.45 9.82
CA PRO A 562 5.99 -7.27 9.78
C PRO A 562 5.84 -8.05 8.48
N THR A 563 5.15 -9.17 8.56
CA THR A 563 4.58 -9.90 7.41
C THR A 563 3.07 -9.64 7.31
N PRO A 564 2.42 -10.00 6.18
CA PRO A 564 0.96 -9.94 6.06
C PRO A 564 0.20 -10.61 7.21
N GLU A 565 0.71 -11.75 7.67
CA GLU A 565 0.07 -12.52 8.74
C GLU A 565 0.11 -11.79 10.08
N ASP A 566 1.18 -11.03 10.36
CA ASP A 566 1.26 -10.23 11.58
C ASP A 566 0.21 -9.12 11.61
N PHE A 567 -0.10 -8.54 10.44
CA PHE A 567 -1.21 -7.60 10.27
C PHE A 567 -2.54 -8.30 10.49
N PHE A 568 -2.84 -9.40 9.76
CA PHE A 568 -4.12 -10.11 9.88
C PHE A 568 -4.39 -10.57 11.32
N ARG A 569 -3.40 -11.20 11.97
CA ARG A 569 -3.50 -11.64 13.37
C ARG A 569 -3.70 -10.48 14.33
N THR A 570 -3.01 -9.35 14.14
CA THR A 570 -3.21 -8.18 15.00
C THR A 570 -4.62 -7.59 14.84
N MET A 571 -5.13 -7.53 13.61
CA MET A 571 -6.47 -7.01 13.35
C MET A 571 -7.54 -7.84 14.06
N GLU A 572 -7.42 -9.18 14.07
CA GLU A 572 -8.35 -10.06 14.77
C GLU A 572 -8.16 -10.05 16.30
N ASP A 573 -6.91 -10.16 16.77
CA ASP A 573 -6.55 -10.18 18.20
C ASP A 573 -7.02 -8.92 18.94
N ALA A 574 -6.76 -7.74 18.36
CA ALA A 574 -7.08 -6.47 19.00
C ALA A 574 -8.57 -6.07 18.87
N SER A 575 -9.33 -6.73 17.99
CA SER A 575 -10.75 -6.39 17.76
C SER A 575 -11.75 -7.45 18.26
N ALA A 576 -11.30 -8.68 18.49
CA ALA A 576 -12.14 -9.85 18.74
C ALA A 576 -13.16 -10.13 17.62
N VAL A 577 -12.84 -9.77 16.37
CA VAL A 577 -13.65 -10.04 15.18
C VAL A 577 -12.97 -11.13 14.35
N ASP A 578 -13.71 -12.17 13.97
CA ASP A 578 -13.26 -13.18 13.00
C ASP A 578 -13.30 -12.59 11.59
N LEU A 579 -12.13 -12.42 10.99
CA LEU A 579 -11.92 -11.79 9.69
C LEU A 579 -11.34 -12.77 8.65
N ASP A 580 -11.13 -14.04 9.01
CA ASP A 580 -10.59 -15.09 8.13
C ASP A 580 -11.37 -15.20 6.80
N TRP A 581 -12.70 -15.09 6.86
CA TRP A 581 -13.54 -15.10 5.66
C TRP A 581 -13.28 -13.90 4.74
N PHE A 582 -12.97 -12.73 5.33
CA PHE A 582 -12.70 -11.49 4.61
C PHE A 582 -11.30 -11.51 4.00
N TRP A 583 -10.28 -11.89 4.78
CA TRP A 583 -8.91 -12.06 4.28
C TRP A 583 -8.86 -13.05 3.14
N ARG A 584 -9.48 -14.21 3.31
CA ARG A 584 -9.57 -15.24 2.27
C ARG A 584 -10.16 -14.71 0.98
N ALA A 585 -11.33 -14.08 1.03
CA ALA A 585 -12.03 -13.62 -0.17
C ALA A 585 -11.38 -12.38 -0.80
N TRP A 586 -10.90 -11.43 0.00
CA TRP A 586 -10.43 -10.14 -0.51
C TRP A 586 -8.94 -10.15 -0.87
N PHE A 587 -8.11 -10.82 -0.06
CA PHE A 587 -6.64 -10.79 -0.21
C PHE A 587 -6.08 -12.00 -0.95
N TYR A 588 -6.63 -13.19 -0.69
CA TYR A 588 -6.10 -14.45 -1.24
C TYR A 588 -6.78 -14.90 -2.53
N THR A 589 -7.88 -14.26 -2.95
CA THR A 589 -8.52 -14.56 -4.25
C THR A 589 -8.86 -13.30 -5.05
N THR A 590 -9.33 -13.54 -6.28
CA THR A 590 -9.86 -12.52 -7.19
C THR A 590 -11.39 -12.51 -7.21
N ASP A 591 -12.03 -13.19 -6.25
CA ASP A 591 -13.49 -13.29 -6.14
C ASP A 591 -14.12 -11.90 -6.17
N TYR A 592 -15.29 -11.83 -6.80
CA TYR A 592 -16.12 -10.64 -6.85
C TYR A 592 -17.47 -10.94 -6.18
N VAL A 593 -18.16 -9.87 -5.76
CA VAL A 593 -19.49 -9.98 -5.18
C VAL A 593 -20.50 -10.23 -6.29
N ASP A 594 -20.99 -11.46 -6.40
CA ASP A 594 -22.07 -11.85 -7.33
C ASP A 594 -23.34 -12.20 -6.55
N ILE A 595 -24.01 -11.18 -6.02
CA ILE A 595 -25.25 -11.34 -5.26
C ILE A 595 -26.41 -10.85 -6.13
N GLY A 596 -27.22 -11.81 -6.61
CA GLY A 596 -28.48 -11.54 -7.28
C GLY A 596 -29.68 -11.72 -6.34
N VAL A 597 -30.62 -10.77 -6.35
CA VAL A 597 -31.92 -10.97 -5.70
C VAL A 597 -32.81 -11.82 -6.61
N LYS A 598 -32.93 -13.13 -6.31
CA LYS A 598 -33.76 -14.06 -7.09
C LYS A 598 -35.26 -13.76 -6.98
N GLY A 599 -35.71 -13.20 -5.86
CA GLY A 599 -37.10 -12.83 -5.62
C GLY A 599 -37.28 -12.21 -4.24
N VAL A 600 -38.30 -11.37 -4.10
CA VAL A 600 -38.73 -10.81 -2.81
C VAL A 600 -40.06 -11.45 -2.45
N LYS A 601 -40.09 -12.13 -1.30
CA LYS A 601 -41.29 -12.76 -0.76
C LYS A 601 -41.82 -11.89 0.37
N LYS A 602 -43.13 -11.65 0.39
CA LYS A 602 -43.79 -10.99 1.51
C LYS A 602 -44.51 -12.02 2.34
N TYR A 603 -44.36 -11.92 3.64
CA TYR A 603 -45.04 -12.75 4.61
C TYR A 603 -46.03 -11.95 5.42
N TYR A 604 -47.21 -12.52 5.65
CA TYR A 604 -48.24 -11.95 6.52
C TYR A 604 -48.46 -12.86 7.72
N VAL A 605 -48.77 -12.27 8.87
CA VAL A 605 -49.16 -13.05 10.04
C VAL A 605 -50.49 -13.72 9.77
N SER A 606 -50.55 -15.02 10.06
CA SER A 606 -51.75 -15.84 9.91
C SER A 606 -52.22 -16.34 11.29
N PRO A 607 -53.54 -16.43 11.51
CA PRO A 607 -54.10 -17.04 12.70
C PRO A 607 -53.97 -18.58 12.70
N LYS A 608 -53.48 -19.19 11.62
CA LYS A 608 -53.41 -20.65 11.46
C LYS A 608 -52.01 -21.11 11.01
N PRO A 609 -51.59 -22.34 11.37
CA PRO A 609 -50.34 -22.91 10.89
C PRO A 609 -50.28 -22.99 9.36
N ASN A 610 -49.18 -22.54 8.76
CA ASN A 610 -48.92 -22.72 7.33
C ASN A 610 -48.59 -24.19 7.01
N GLN A 611 -48.54 -24.55 5.72
CA GLN A 611 -48.27 -25.92 5.27
C GLN A 611 -46.98 -26.49 5.88
N ARG A 612 -45.90 -25.70 5.94
CA ARG A 612 -44.63 -26.15 6.53
C ARG A 612 -44.76 -26.53 8.00
N MET A 613 -45.60 -25.81 8.75
CA MET A 613 -45.86 -26.09 10.15
C MET A 613 -46.75 -27.33 10.33
N ARG A 614 -47.75 -27.51 9.45
CA ARG A 614 -48.55 -28.74 9.40
C ARG A 614 -47.69 -29.97 9.09
N ASP A 615 -46.75 -29.86 8.15
CA ASP A 615 -45.81 -30.94 7.80
C ASP A 615 -44.85 -31.27 8.95
N TYR A 616 -44.38 -30.26 9.68
CA TYR A 616 -43.56 -30.47 10.88
C TYR A 616 -44.35 -31.22 11.95
N MET A 617 -45.57 -30.80 12.24
CA MET A 617 -46.46 -31.45 13.21
C MET A 617 -46.72 -32.91 12.80
N ALA A 618 -47.04 -33.15 11.53
CA ALA A 618 -47.23 -34.50 11.00
C ALA A 618 -45.96 -35.38 11.12
N ARG A 619 -44.77 -34.82 10.81
CA ARG A 619 -43.50 -35.57 10.89
C ARG A 619 -43.08 -35.89 12.32
N THR A 620 -43.36 -34.99 13.26
CA THR A 620 -42.96 -35.14 14.67
C THR A 620 -44.02 -35.84 15.52
N GLY A 621 -45.24 -36.02 14.99
CA GLY A 621 -46.38 -36.51 15.75
C GLY A 621 -46.94 -35.50 16.74
N ALA A 622 -46.48 -34.24 16.70
CA ALA A 622 -46.95 -33.17 17.57
C ALA A 622 -48.28 -32.58 17.04
N THR A 623 -49.14 -32.15 17.95
CA THR A 623 -50.31 -31.32 17.66
C THR A 623 -49.99 -29.84 17.96
N GLU A 624 -50.84 -28.92 17.53
CA GLU A 624 -50.66 -27.50 17.83
C GLU A 624 -50.67 -27.20 19.34
N ALA A 625 -51.39 -28.01 20.13
CA ALA A 625 -51.42 -27.89 21.59
C ALA A 625 -50.11 -28.33 22.26
N ASP A 626 -49.28 -29.12 21.57
CA ASP A 626 -47.98 -29.58 22.07
C ASP A 626 -46.86 -28.55 21.82
N LEU A 627 -47.17 -27.47 21.09
CA LEU A 627 -46.23 -26.42 20.73
C LEU A 627 -46.38 -25.21 21.68
N PRO A 628 -45.30 -24.45 21.94
CA PRO A 628 -45.41 -23.18 22.65
C PRO A 628 -46.27 -22.17 21.85
N PRO A 629 -46.67 -21.03 22.44
CA PRO A 629 -47.33 -19.96 21.69
C PRO A 629 -46.47 -19.49 20.51
N LEU A 630 -46.91 -19.79 19.29
CA LEU A 630 -46.22 -19.44 18.04
C LEU A 630 -46.93 -18.32 17.29
N ILE A 631 -46.19 -17.66 16.41
CA ILE A 631 -46.71 -16.73 15.39
C ILE A 631 -46.51 -17.41 14.04
N TYR A 632 -47.60 -17.59 13.29
CA TYR A 632 -47.54 -18.18 11.97
C TYR A 632 -47.42 -17.10 10.91
N MET A 633 -46.63 -17.38 9.88
CA MET A 633 -46.42 -16.49 8.75
C MET A 633 -46.72 -17.22 7.45
N VAL A 634 -47.47 -16.59 6.55
CA VAL A 634 -47.84 -17.14 5.24
C VAL A 634 -47.31 -16.24 4.13
N GLU A 635 -46.80 -16.84 3.06
CA GLU A 635 -46.27 -16.12 1.90
C GLU A 635 -47.42 -15.57 1.05
N GLU A 636 -47.35 -14.32 0.61
CA GLU A 636 -48.33 -13.70 -0.29
C GLU A 636 -48.55 -14.58 -1.54
N GLY A 637 -49.80 -14.95 -1.81
CA GLY A 637 -50.16 -15.82 -2.95
C GLY A 637 -49.90 -17.31 -2.75
N SER A 638 -49.48 -17.76 -1.56
CA SER A 638 -49.49 -19.19 -1.21
C SER A 638 -50.91 -19.71 -0.98
N GLU A 639 -51.09 -21.04 -0.96
CA GLU A 639 -52.40 -21.68 -0.73
C GLU A 639 -53.03 -21.27 0.62
N ASP A 640 -52.19 -21.03 1.63
CA ASP A 640 -52.62 -20.62 2.97
C ASP A 640 -52.81 -19.10 3.13
N TYR A 641 -52.63 -18.31 2.07
CA TYR A 641 -52.77 -16.85 2.13
C TYR A 641 -54.21 -16.41 1.87
N GLU A 642 -54.73 -15.56 2.75
CA GLU A 642 -56.00 -14.87 2.57
C GLU A 642 -55.76 -13.35 2.48
N GLU A 643 -56.43 -12.66 1.54
CA GLU A 643 -56.26 -11.22 1.34
C GLU A 643 -56.57 -10.40 2.61
N SER A 644 -57.42 -10.94 3.50
CA SER A 644 -57.76 -10.32 4.78
C SER A 644 -56.56 -10.18 5.73
N PHE A 645 -55.50 -10.97 5.56
CA PHE A 645 -54.30 -10.89 6.42
C PHE A 645 -53.52 -9.59 6.20
N LYS A 646 -53.62 -8.99 5.02
CA LYS A 646 -52.99 -7.71 4.68
C LYS A 646 -53.75 -6.51 5.22
N GLU A 647 -55.05 -6.66 5.43
CA GLU A 647 -55.93 -5.60 5.94
C GLU A 647 -55.84 -5.46 7.47
N LYS A 648 -55.46 -6.54 8.14
CA LYS A 648 -55.33 -6.64 9.60
C LYS A 648 -53.89 -6.43 10.05
N SER A 649 -53.72 -5.87 11.24
CA SER A 649 -52.41 -5.82 11.89
C SER A 649 -51.96 -7.23 12.33
N PRO A 650 -50.65 -7.46 12.49
CA PRO A 650 -50.13 -8.69 13.09
C PRO A 650 -50.78 -9.08 14.42
N MET A 651 -51.16 -8.10 15.25
CA MET A 651 -51.85 -8.33 16.52
C MET A 651 -53.27 -8.85 16.32
N GLU A 652 -53.97 -8.36 15.30
CA GLU A 652 -55.31 -8.85 14.96
C GLU A 652 -55.28 -10.23 14.31
N ASN A 653 -54.20 -10.57 13.61
CA ASN A 653 -54.03 -11.88 12.99
C ASN A 653 -53.41 -12.94 13.92
N SER A 654 -52.80 -12.54 15.05
CA SER A 654 -52.22 -13.48 16.01
C SER A 654 -52.62 -13.12 17.44
N LYS A 655 -53.48 -13.95 18.01
CA LYS A 655 -53.85 -13.87 19.43
C LYS A 655 -52.61 -13.99 20.32
N ASN A 656 -51.72 -14.94 20.03
CA ASN A 656 -50.48 -15.14 20.81
C ASN A 656 -49.61 -13.88 20.84
N LEU A 657 -49.48 -13.17 19.71
CA LEU A 657 -48.73 -11.91 19.65
C LEU A 657 -49.45 -10.81 20.43
N ASN A 658 -50.76 -10.68 20.27
CA ASN A 658 -51.54 -9.70 21.01
C ASN A 658 -51.43 -9.92 22.52
N ASP A 659 -51.63 -11.14 23.00
CA ASP A 659 -51.58 -11.48 24.42
C ASP A 659 -50.17 -11.21 24.98
N TYR A 660 -49.11 -11.63 24.27
CA TYR A 660 -47.73 -11.35 24.68
C TYR A 660 -47.45 -9.84 24.79
N LEU A 661 -47.87 -9.04 23.82
CA LEU A 661 -47.68 -7.59 23.88
C LEU A 661 -48.53 -6.94 24.97
N MET A 662 -49.73 -7.48 25.22
CA MET A 662 -50.63 -7.00 26.27
C MET A 662 -50.05 -7.23 27.66
N ASP A 663 -49.41 -8.39 27.87
CA ASP A 663 -48.90 -8.84 29.16
C ASP A 663 -47.51 -8.27 29.52
N ASN A 664 -46.68 -7.98 28.52
CA ASN A 664 -45.26 -7.65 28.75
C ASN A 664 -44.90 -6.17 28.58
N PHE A 665 -45.80 -5.34 28.03
CA PHE A 665 -45.50 -3.94 27.74
C PHE A 665 -46.62 -3.02 28.22
N SER A 666 -46.28 -1.81 28.64
CA SER A 666 -47.27 -0.79 29.00
C SER A 666 -47.97 -0.22 27.77
N ALA A 667 -49.12 0.44 27.98
CA ALA A 667 -49.83 1.11 26.89
C ALA A 667 -48.99 2.20 26.20
N ALA A 668 -48.12 2.90 26.94
CA ALA A 668 -47.23 3.92 26.40
C ALA A 668 -46.12 3.31 25.52
N GLU A 669 -45.52 2.21 25.96
CA GLU A 669 -44.52 1.48 25.17
C GLU A 669 -45.14 0.93 23.89
N ARG A 670 -46.30 0.27 23.97
CA ARG A 670 -47.02 -0.24 22.79
C ARG A 670 -47.38 0.84 21.78
N ALA A 671 -47.81 2.02 22.25
CA ALA A 671 -48.15 3.15 21.36
C ALA A 671 -46.94 3.67 20.56
N SER A 672 -45.71 3.45 21.07
CA SER A 672 -44.47 3.84 20.40
C SER A 672 -43.91 2.76 19.45
N MET A 673 -44.43 1.53 19.51
CA MET A 673 -43.96 0.42 18.68
C MET A 673 -44.41 0.57 17.22
N LYS A 674 -43.50 0.30 16.29
CA LYS A 674 -43.80 0.20 14.86
C LYS A 674 -44.00 -1.25 14.49
N ILE A 675 -45.24 -1.66 14.25
CA ILE A 675 -45.58 -3.02 13.84
C ILE A 675 -45.63 -3.08 12.30
N PRO A 676 -44.75 -3.87 11.65
CA PRO A 676 -44.77 -4.03 10.19
C PRO A 676 -46.09 -4.64 9.72
N LYS A 677 -46.58 -4.25 8.54
CA LYS A 677 -47.79 -4.85 7.94
C LYS A 677 -47.52 -6.20 7.27
N TYR A 678 -46.27 -6.43 6.87
CA TYR A 678 -45.76 -7.65 6.27
C TYR A 678 -44.26 -7.76 6.61
N PHE A 679 -43.72 -8.96 6.44
CA PHE A 679 -42.34 -9.32 6.75
C PHE A 679 -41.59 -9.79 5.51
#